data_AF-A0A5J4S2Y0-F1
#
_entry.id   AF-A0A5J4S2Y0-F1
#
_cell.length_a   1.000
_cell.length_b   1.000
_cell.length_c   1.000
_cell.angle_alpha   90.00
_cell.angle_beta   90.00
_cell.angle_gamma   90.00
#
_symmetry.space_group_name_H-M   'P 1'
#
loop_
_entity.id
_entity.type
_entity.pdbx_description
1 polymer ?
#
loop_
_entity_poly.entity_id
_entity_poly.type
_entity_poly.pdbx_seq_one_letter_code
_entity_poly.pdbx_strand_id
1 'polypeptide(L)'
;MKQKRQTQKLGVKKWSGEDLLTLQAEPLRVLDGFFAQFGSLILSGCEVVGNDIAPGIVGLYGQDADGNPAYMAVPFDGRTGSDVFPVYLTLAHTTETREYGDNEVKPVAYDYFAQATTALPQGINFIAITATGGKRFTDILLSETQLAKLAKLGGIEEFGEGQTVESRVKGVEKYIPTYLDYEPDKDDDDYLVGAQVWTRNAASGARTFWRCYDNAEGAAVWAPADGGGTSMQIEKANIRLTSNQEGVTLTGTKFNILADGEPSREYTFNGTVVTAFVTPGKNYQIVPRQVAGYKTPATQIYTSVLGNARDIQLSYLAEKLSIGVSTDDAVSVSGQTVTVTNTAGNGVIYTGAAGAAVNVLIPHGITYKIALSAMTGYAKPSDVIFTSSLVARGVSLQYVKILINEITFNKNVADPANIDRGANQDVINTILSKIRCCLVKKVSDGKTVIRYLKGNTRNYYDDGVTPTILTGSEGDVMVYLPEFYYKFTNTDANKRQLSFSLLQIDGTWKKVTAGLIGAYKAYLTDGKLYSRSGVVPTVNTSQTAFIAAAVARGAGYGIIDYEMHCAIAFLFYAKYGTRNSQAILGAGGALYNSNNVTGQTDNLGNADTQNNTTTYINFQGIEGVHNGYHEWVDGVIINNRVWTIKNPDGTQRTVQAGTTDGWITDLAAMGASDFMDIVPLAVGGSETTHFADYYYQNANNGLALLRSNNSSNPNGGVSYTNANIGSRLTFSKRKTMRLLMRDVSLTSPQGNAPCLTGKKQTIKHSVW
;
A
#
# COMPACT_ATOMS: atom_id res chain seq x y z
N MET A 1 -1.95 70.55 4.74
CA MET A 1 -0.70 69.79 4.49
C MET A 1 -0.96 68.81 3.36
N LYS A 2 0.01 68.56 2.48
CA LYS A 2 -0.11 67.56 1.40
C LYS A 2 1.15 66.71 1.32
N GLN A 3 1.01 65.46 0.90
CA GLN A 3 2.14 64.54 0.74
C GLN A 3 2.54 64.47 -0.74
N LYS A 4 3.74 65.00 -1.05
CA LYS A 4 4.26 65.06 -2.41
C LYS A 4 4.85 63.72 -2.86
N ARG A 5 4.53 63.28 -4.08
CA ARG A 5 5.05 62.08 -4.74
C ARG A 5 5.61 62.45 -6.11
N GLN A 6 6.91 62.27 -6.33
CA GLN A 6 7.56 62.65 -7.59
C GLN A 6 7.20 61.66 -8.70
N THR A 7 7.04 62.15 -9.94
CA THR A 7 6.79 61.32 -11.13
C THR A 7 7.69 61.73 -12.30
N GLN A 8 7.87 60.82 -13.25
CA GLN A 8 8.60 61.05 -14.50
C GLN A 8 7.86 60.39 -15.67
N LYS A 9 7.59 61.18 -16.72
CA LYS A 9 7.09 60.68 -18.02
C LYS A 9 8.24 60.67 -19.04
N LEU A 10 8.02 60.06 -20.21
CA LEU A 10 9.03 59.95 -21.27
C LEU A 10 9.54 61.35 -21.68
N GLY A 11 10.86 61.56 -21.61
CA GLY A 11 11.54 62.84 -21.86
C GLY A 11 12.59 63.18 -20.78
N VAL A 12 13.35 64.26 -20.99
CA VAL A 12 14.38 64.73 -20.03
C VAL A 12 13.75 65.70 -19.04
N LYS A 13 13.52 65.28 -17.80
CA LYS A 13 13.02 66.14 -16.72
C LYS A 13 14.12 67.14 -16.30
N LYS A 14 13.80 68.44 -16.26
CA LYS A 14 14.69 69.50 -15.74
C LYS A 14 14.61 69.50 -14.21
N TRP A 15 15.65 68.97 -13.55
CA TRP A 15 15.75 68.88 -12.09
C TRP A 15 16.27 70.21 -11.50
N SER A 16 15.60 70.76 -10.47
CA SER A 16 16.13 71.84 -9.63
C SER A 16 16.74 71.28 -8.33
N GLY A 17 17.61 72.05 -7.66
CA GLY A 17 18.21 71.64 -6.37
C GLY A 17 17.17 71.36 -5.26
N GLU A 18 16.00 71.99 -5.32
CA GLU A 18 14.89 71.71 -4.40
C GLU A 18 14.22 70.36 -4.68
N ASP A 19 14.20 69.87 -5.93
CA ASP A 19 13.60 68.58 -6.28
C ASP A 19 14.37 67.41 -5.62
N LEU A 20 15.69 67.55 -5.47
CA LEU A 20 16.57 66.60 -4.75
C LEU A 20 16.31 66.59 -3.24
N LEU A 21 15.95 67.73 -2.65
CA LEU A 21 15.56 67.82 -1.24
C LEU A 21 14.20 67.16 -1.00
N THR A 22 13.25 67.29 -1.94
CA THR A 22 11.93 66.64 -1.81
C THR A 22 11.95 65.12 -2.02
N LEU A 23 12.95 64.57 -2.72
CA LEU A 23 13.20 63.12 -2.82
C LEU A 23 13.49 62.48 -1.45
N GLN A 24 13.93 63.26 -0.47
CA GLN A 24 14.13 62.79 0.92
C GLN A 24 12.81 62.42 1.63
N ALA A 25 11.64 62.79 1.06
CA ALA A 25 10.32 62.42 1.58
C ALA A 25 9.77 61.10 0.98
N GLU A 26 10.43 60.51 -0.02
CA GLU A 26 10.08 59.20 -0.60
C GLU A 26 10.14 58.00 0.36
N PRO A 27 10.97 57.97 1.44
CA PRO A 27 10.92 56.91 2.46
C PRO A 27 9.55 56.74 3.11
N LEU A 28 8.68 57.78 3.05
CA LEU A 28 7.29 57.69 3.53
C LEU A 28 6.42 56.73 2.70
N ARG A 29 6.84 56.30 1.50
CA ARG A 29 6.18 55.22 0.75
C ARG A 29 6.19 53.88 1.48
N VAL A 30 7.13 53.68 2.41
CA VAL A 30 7.14 52.50 3.27
C VAL A 30 5.90 52.45 4.16
N LEU A 31 5.39 53.61 4.58
CA LEU A 31 4.15 53.72 5.37
C LEU A 31 2.93 53.29 4.53
N ASP A 32 2.93 53.61 3.24
CA ASP A 32 1.86 53.20 2.33
C ASP A 32 1.78 51.66 2.25
N GLY A 33 2.92 51.00 2.02
CA GLY A 33 2.99 49.53 1.98
C GLY A 33 2.70 48.86 3.32
N PHE A 34 3.18 49.44 4.43
CA PHE A 34 2.95 48.89 5.77
C PHE A 34 1.50 49.02 6.22
N PHE A 35 0.84 50.17 5.98
CA PHE A 35 -0.51 50.38 6.48
C PHE A 35 -1.62 49.90 5.53
N ALA A 36 -1.32 49.69 4.24
CA ALA A 36 -2.26 49.11 3.27
C ALA A 36 -2.92 47.82 3.79
N GLN A 37 -2.18 46.97 4.51
CA GLN A 37 -2.68 45.71 5.05
C GLN A 37 -3.81 45.85 6.10
N PHE A 38 -4.05 47.05 6.63
CA PHE A 38 -5.04 47.30 7.68
C PHE A 38 -6.33 47.98 7.16
N GLY A 39 -6.39 48.33 5.87
CA GLY A 39 -7.52 49.04 5.28
C GLY A 39 -7.51 50.55 5.52
N SER A 40 -8.52 51.27 5.03
CA SER A 40 -8.64 52.72 5.26
C SER A 40 -8.98 53.02 6.72
N LEU A 41 -8.16 53.82 7.41
CA LEU A 41 -8.30 54.12 8.85
C LEU A 41 -7.49 55.33 9.30
N ILE A 42 -7.74 55.80 10.53
CA ILE A 42 -7.00 56.90 11.16
C ILE A 42 -5.69 56.36 11.76
N LEU A 43 -4.55 56.88 11.30
CA LEU A 43 -3.22 56.47 11.77
C LEU A 43 -2.79 57.24 13.02
N SER A 44 -3.07 58.55 13.05
CA SER A 44 -2.79 59.43 14.19
C SER A 44 -3.61 60.72 14.08
N GLY A 45 -4.00 61.31 15.21
CA GLY A 45 -4.81 62.53 15.27
C GLY A 45 -6.29 62.32 14.94
N CYS A 46 -6.94 63.34 14.37
CA CYS A 46 -8.39 63.32 14.06
C CYS A 46 -9.28 63.12 15.30
N GLU A 47 -8.89 63.63 16.47
CA GLU A 47 -9.75 63.69 17.65
C GLU A 47 -10.99 64.55 17.39
N VAL A 48 -12.15 64.08 17.83
CA VAL A 48 -13.40 64.84 17.76
C VAL A 48 -13.64 65.48 19.12
N VAL A 49 -13.71 66.81 19.16
CA VAL A 49 -14.00 67.59 20.37
C VAL A 49 -15.16 68.53 20.05
N GLY A 50 -16.33 68.24 20.63
CA GLY A 50 -17.56 68.94 20.24
C GLY A 50 -17.90 68.70 18.77
N ASN A 51 -17.93 69.76 17.96
CA ASN A 51 -18.21 69.71 16.52
C ASN A 51 -16.94 69.83 15.65
N ASP A 52 -15.76 69.86 16.28
CA ASP A 52 -14.48 70.02 15.59
C ASP A 52 -13.73 68.70 15.49
N ILE A 53 -13.00 68.53 14.39
CA ILE A 53 -12.09 67.40 14.14
C ILE A 53 -10.66 67.95 14.05
N ALA A 54 -9.77 67.49 14.91
CA ALA A 54 -8.37 67.88 14.89
C ALA A 54 -7.65 67.43 13.60
N PRO A 55 -6.57 68.10 13.17
CA PRO A 55 -5.70 67.60 12.11
C PRO A 55 -5.10 66.23 12.45
N GLY A 56 -4.71 65.46 11.43
CA GLY A 56 -4.12 64.14 11.63
C GLY A 56 -3.55 63.52 10.37
N ILE A 57 -3.18 62.23 10.46
CA ILE A 57 -2.72 61.40 9.35
C ILE A 57 -3.70 60.24 9.19
N VAL A 58 -4.18 60.04 7.96
CA VAL A 58 -5.13 58.99 7.61
C VAL A 58 -4.60 58.14 6.48
N GLY A 59 -4.88 56.85 6.55
CA GLY A 59 -4.62 55.88 5.50
C GLY A 59 -5.84 55.69 4.63
N LEU A 60 -5.73 55.95 3.32
CA LEU A 60 -6.87 55.90 2.42
C LEU A 60 -6.56 55.07 1.17
N TYR A 61 -7.43 54.10 0.89
CA TYR A 61 -7.54 53.51 -0.45
C TYR A 61 -8.30 54.45 -1.38
N GLY A 62 -7.80 54.61 -2.60
CA GLY A 62 -8.41 55.42 -3.65
C GLY A 62 -7.79 55.12 -5.00
N GLN A 63 -7.88 56.08 -5.92
CA GLN A 63 -7.18 56.03 -7.20
C GLN A 63 -5.98 56.98 -7.17
N ASP A 64 -4.86 56.55 -7.73
CA ASP A 64 -3.74 57.45 -8.03
C ASP A 64 -4.06 58.34 -9.24
N ALA A 65 -3.13 59.24 -9.56
CA ALA A 65 -3.27 60.18 -10.69
C ALA A 65 -3.33 59.51 -12.08
N ASP A 66 -2.94 58.24 -12.20
CA ASP A 66 -3.05 57.45 -13.43
C ASP A 66 -4.32 56.55 -13.42
N GLY A 67 -5.18 56.67 -12.39
CA GLY A 67 -6.45 55.94 -12.24
C GLY A 67 -6.32 54.54 -11.64
N ASN A 68 -5.13 54.15 -11.17
CA ASN A 68 -4.90 52.83 -10.59
C ASN A 68 -5.30 52.79 -9.11
N PRO A 69 -5.80 51.65 -8.60
CA PRO A 69 -6.03 51.48 -7.16
C PRO A 69 -4.74 51.68 -6.37
N ALA A 70 -4.75 52.62 -5.43
CA ALA A 70 -3.61 52.95 -4.59
C ALA A 70 -4.02 53.15 -3.14
N TYR A 71 -3.07 52.91 -2.23
CA TYR A 71 -3.20 53.24 -0.82
C TYR A 71 -2.18 54.33 -0.49
N MET A 72 -2.61 55.40 0.17
CA MET A 72 -1.71 56.48 0.61
C MET A 72 -1.97 56.92 2.04
N ALA A 73 -0.89 57.10 2.80
CA ALA A 73 -0.89 57.68 4.13
C ALA A 73 -0.74 59.21 4.04
N VAL A 74 -1.86 59.92 4.07
CA VAL A 74 -1.94 61.35 3.76
C VAL A 74 -2.35 62.20 4.97
N PRO A 75 -1.92 63.47 5.05
CA PRO A 75 -2.40 64.39 6.06
C PRO A 75 -3.87 64.79 5.83
N PHE A 76 -4.57 65.01 6.95
CA PHE A 76 -5.90 65.64 7.03
C PHE A 76 -5.77 66.92 7.86
N ASP A 77 -6.28 68.04 7.32
CA ASP A 77 -6.09 69.36 7.93
C ASP A 77 -7.07 69.70 9.07
N GLY A 78 -7.96 68.76 9.43
CA GLY A 78 -9.00 68.99 10.42
C GLY A 78 -10.23 69.68 9.84
N ARG A 79 -11.25 69.86 10.68
CA ARG A 79 -12.49 70.58 10.35
C ARG A 79 -12.97 71.33 11.58
N THR A 80 -13.29 72.61 11.44
CA THR A 80 -13.81 73.43 12.54
C THR A 80 -15.19 74.03 12.22
N GLY A 81 -16.04 74.18 13.23
CA GLY A 81 -17.28 74.97 13.19
C GLY A 81 -18.44 74.35 12.42
N SER A 82 -18.61 73.02 12.40
CA SER A 82 -19.72 72.40 11.67
C SER A 82 -20.31 71.14 12.32
N ASP A 83 -21.63 71.19 12.56
CA ASP A 83 -22.38 70.22 13.35
C ASP A 83 -22.80 68.95 12.56
N VAL A 84 -22.33 68.83 11.31
CA VAL A 84 -22.79 67.80 10.37
C VAL A 84 -21.82 66.63 10.37
N PHE A 85 -22.20 65.60 11.12
CA PHE A 85 -21.61 64.25 11.11
C PHE A 85 -22.55 63.24 10.40
N PRO A 86 -22.02 62.14 9.83
CA PRO A 86 -20.61 61.79 9.70
C PRO A 86 -19.86 62.63 8.64
N VAL A 87 -18.55 62.75 8.82
CA VAL A 87 -17.62 63.32 7.83
C VAL A 87 -16.91 62.18 7.14
N TYR A 88 -17.00 62.12 5.82
CA TYR A 88 -16.34 61.11 5.02
C TYR A 88 -15.04 61.66 4.45
N LEU A 89 -13.93 60.96 4.69
CA LEU A 89 -12.61 61.28 4.14
C LEU A 89 -12.31 60.39 2.94
N THR A 90 -11.93 60.99 1.82
CA THR A 90 -11.54 60.30 0.57
C THR A 90 -10.18 60.78 0.08
N LEU A 91 -9.47 59.94 -0.68
CA LEU A 91 -8.16 60.28 -1.23
C LEU A 91 -8.31 61.24 -2.42
N ALA A 92 -7.64 62.39 -2.36
CA ALA A 92 -7.58 63.35 -3.45
C ALA A 92 -6.13 63.77 -3.71
N HIS A 93 -5.87 64.33 -4.89
CA HIS A 93 -4.56 64.88 -5.25
C HIS A 93 -4.66 66.17 -6.05
N THR A 94 -3.60 66.96 -6.01
CA THR A 94 -3.35 68.03 -6.98
C THR A 94 -2.08 67.74 -7.76
N THR A 95 -2.05 68.13 -9.03
CA THR A 95 -0.91 67.87 -9.92
C THR A 95 -0.01 69.08 -10.04
N GLU A 96 1.28 68.89 -9.76
CA GLU A 96 2.31 69.88 -10.10
C GLU A 96 2.87 69.57 -11.48
N THR A 97 2.95 70.60 -12.33
CA THR A 97 3.45 70.48 -13.70
C THR A 97 4.65 71.38 -13.94
N ARG A 98 5.55 70.97 -14.85
CA ARG A 98 6.70 71.77 -15.29
C ARG A 98 7.06 71.39 -16.72
N GLU A 99 7.68 72.32 -17.43
CA GLU A 99 8.20 72.11 -18.78
C GLU A 99 9.42 71.16 -18.79
N TYR A 100 9.39 70.10 -19.61
CA TYR A 100 10.48 69.14 -19.80
C TYR A 100 11.53 69.67 -20.81
N GLY A 101 12.61 68.92 -21.03
CA GLY A 101 13.67 69.24 -22.01
C GLY A 101 13.20 69.27 -23.46
N ASP A 102 12.00 68.78 -23.74
CA ASP A 102 11.29 68.79 -25.02
C ASP A 102 10.28 69.95 -25.16
N ASN A 103 10.27 70.89 -24.20
CA ASN A 103 9.36 72.04 -24.11
C ASN A 103 7.87 71.70 -23.90
N GLU A 104 7.54 70.47 -23.50
CA GLU A 104 6.18 70.10 -23.11
C GLU A 104 5.97 70.23 -21.59
N VAL A 105 4.82 70.81 -21.18
CA VAL A 105 4.42 70.88 -19.76
C VAL A 105 3.85 69.53 -19.34
N LYS A 106 4.59 68.83 -18.47
CA LYS A 106 4.25 67.48 -17.99
C LYS A 106 4.17 67.45 -16.46
N PRO A 107 3.42 66.52 -15.86
CA PRO A 107 3.39 66.36 -14.41
C PRO A 107 4.79 66.00 -13.88
N VAL A 108 5.19 66.66 -12.80
CA VAL A 108 6.46 66.42 -12.10
C VAL A 108 6.26 65.85 -10.71
N ALA A 109 5.13 66.15 -10.06
CA ALA A 109 4.74 65.55 -8.79
C ALA A 109 3.21 65.58 -8.59
N TYR A 110 2.73 64.73 -7.70
CA TYR A 110 1.34 64.73 -7.23
C TYR A 110 1.32 64.93 -5.71
N ASP A 111 0.50 65.88 -5.26
CA ASP A 111 0.32 66.20 -3.85
C ASP A 111 -0.98 65.58 -3.34
N TYR A 112 -0.87 64.47 -2.62
CA TYR A 112 -2.01 63.72 -2.09
C TYR A 112 -2.44 64.25 -0.72
N PHE A 113 -3.75 64.28 -0.47
CA PHE A 113 -4.36 64.75 0.78
C PHE A 113 -5.72 64.09 1.03
N ALA A 114 -6.20 64.16 2.27
CA ALA A 114 -7.54 63.70 2.63
C ALA A 114 -8.59 64.79 2.37
N GLN A 115 -9.54 64.52 1.49
CA GLN A 115 -10.67 65.41 1.22
C GLN A 115 -11.88 65.02 2.07
N ALA A 116 -12.41 65.98 2.84
CA ALA A 116 -13.60 65.80 3.67
C ALA A 116 -14.88 66.19 2.93
N THR A 117 -15.93 65.37 3.08
CA THR A 117 -17.28 65.63 2.57
C THR A 117 -18.34 65.17 3.58
N THR A 118 -19.51 65.81 3.57
CA THR A 118 -20.69 65.39 4.36
C THR A 118 -21.66 64.53 3.57
N ALA A 119 -21.51 64.47 2.24
CA ALA A 119 -22.28 63.57 1.38
C ALA A 119 -21.59 62.20 1.32
N LEU A 120 -22.35 61.12 1.52
CA LEU A 120 -21.83 59.75 1.46
C LEU A 120 -21.23 59.47 0.07
N PRO A 121 -19.91 59.22 -0.03
CA PRO A 121 -19.28 58.90 -1.31
C PRO A 121 -19.79 57.58 -1.88
N GLN A 122 -20.15 57.55 -3.16
CA GLN A 122 -20.61 56.35 -3.86
C GLN A 122 -19.45 55.76 -4.69
N GLY A 123 -19.22 54.45 -4.57
CA GLY A 123 -18.24 53.73 -5.40
C GLY A 123 -16.75 54.02 -5.11
N ILE A 124 -16.43 54.71 -4.01
CA ILE A 124 -15.06 55.06 -3.60
C ILE A 124 -14.86 54.67 -2.13
N ASN A 125 -13.66 54.21 -1.78
CA ASN A 125 -13.30 53.91 -0.39
C ASN A 125 -13.20 55.20 0.44
N PHE A 126 -13.71 55.19 1.67
CA PHE A 126 -13.69 56.33 2.58
C PHE A 126 -13.48 55.91 4.04
N ILE A 127 -13.11 56.86 4.89
CA ILE A 127 -13.22 56.75 6.35
C ILE A 127 -14.40 57.61 6.79
N ALA A 128 -15.30 57.06 7.62
CA ALA A 128 -16.34 57.84 8.29
C ALA A 128 -15.86 58.28 9.68
N ILE A 129 -15.82 59.58 9.93
CA ILE A 129 -15.62 60.17 11.25
C ILE A 129 -17.00 60.62 11.76
N THR A 130 -17.44 60.03 12.86
CA THR A 130 -18.71 60.35 13.51
C THR A 130 -18.49 61.26 14.72
N ALA A 131 -19.56 61.73 15.36
CA ALA A 131 -19.46 62.53 16.59
C ALA A 131 -18.74 61.80 17.74
N THR A 132 -18.64 60.46 17.68
CA THR A 132 -17.92 59.64 18.67
C THR A 132 -16.50 59.26 18.20
N GLY A 133 -16.04 59.77 17.05
CA GLY A 133 -14.76 59.44 16.44
C GLY A 133 -14.88 58.55 15.20
N GLY A 134 -13.74 58.18 14.62
CA GLY A 134 -13.62 57.25 13.49
C GLY A 134 -12.70 56.07 13.82
N LYS A 135 -12.70 55.04 12.98
CA LYS A 135 -11.90 53.81 13.17
C LYS A 135 -10.40 54.11 13.21
N ARG A 136 -9.73 53.84 14.34
CA ARG A 136 -8.30 54.09 14.54
C ARG A 136 -7.47 52.83 14.36
N PHE A 137 -6.18 53.01 14.06
CA PHE A 137 -5.21 51.92 14.03
C PHE A 137 -5.11 51.20 15.39
N THR A 138 -5.22 51.95 16.48
CA THR A 138 -5.19 51.44 17.85
C THR A 138 -6.35 50.50 18.20
N ASP A 139 -7.42 50.51 17.40
CA ASP A 139 -8.62 49.71 17.66
C ASP A 139 -8.54 48.30 17.01
N ILE A 140 -7.44 48.00 16.32
CA ILE A 140 -7.22 46.72 15.64
C ILE A 140 -6.54 45.73 16.59
N LEU A 141 -7.22 44.62 16.93
CA LEU A 141 -6.55 43.47 17.54
C LEU A 141 -5.58 42.84 16.52
N LEU A 142 -4.27 42.99 16.77
CA LEU A 142 -3.22 42.38 15.96
C LEU A 142 -3.17 40.86 16.19
N SER A 143 -3.04 40.07 15.13
CA SER A 143 -2.81 38.62 15.24
C SER A 143 -1.39 38.30 15.75
N GLU A 144 -1.15 37.12 16.31
CA GLU A 144 0.19 36.68 16.77
C GLU A 144 1.26 36.81 15.67
N THR A 145 0.88 36.58 14.41
CA THR A 145 1.77 36.72 13.24
C THR A 145 2.09 38.18 12.91
N GLN A 146 1.17 39.11 13.20
CA GLN A 146 1.39 40.56 13.03
C GLN A 146 2.18 41.14 14.20
N LEU A 147 1.92 40.70 15.43
CA LEU A 147 2.74 41.00 16.61
C LEU A 147 4.19 40.55 16.43
N ALA A 148 4.43 39.37 15.84
CA ALA A 148 5.77 38.88 15.51
C ALA A 148 6.48 39.70 14.41
N LYS A 149 5.74 40.36 13.52
CA LYS A 149 6.29 41.29 12.52
C LYS A 149 6.56 42.68 13.12
N LEU A 150 5.73 43.14 14.05
CA LEU A 150 5.92 44.39 14.79
C LEU A 150 7.11 44.29 15.76
N ALA A 151 7.31 43.12 16.39
CA ALA A 151 8.50 42.83 17.20
C ALA A 151 9.80 42.78 16.37
N LYS A 152 9.69 42.51 15.06
CA LYS A 152 10.81 42.55 14.11
C LYS A 152 11.07 43.95 13.51
N LEU A 153 10.24 44.95 13.81
CA LEU A 153 10.45 46.33 13.36
C LEU A 153 11.46 47.10 14.23
N GLY A 154 11.96 46.49 15.32
CA GLY A 154 13.08 46.99 16.11
C GLY A 154 12.72 48.20 16.97
N GLY A 155 13.04 48.14 18.26
CA GLY A 155 13.22 49.37 19.03
C GLY A 155 14.37 50.19 18.42
N ILE A 156 14.36 51.51 18.62
CA ILE A 156 15.42 52.45 18.22
C ILE A 156 16.78 52.16 18.92
N GLU A 157 16.90 51.09 19.70
CA GLU A 157 18.11 50.75 20.46
C GLU A 157 19.07 49.77 19.76
N GLU A 158 18.87 49.41 18.49
CA GLU A 158 19.90 48.71 17.70
C GLU A 158 20.75 49.67 16.85
N PHE A 159 21.34 50.68 17.49
CA PHE A 159 22.58 51.29 17.00
C PHE A 159 23.75 50.67 17.79
N GLY A 160 24.09 49.43 17.44
CA GLY A 160 25.22 48.72 18.04
C GLY A 160 26.54 49.46 17.81
N GLU A 161 27.39 49.49 18.84
CA GLU A 161 28.78 49.96 18.80
C GLU A 161 29.50 49.42 17.55
N GLY A 162 29.86 50.32 16.63
CA GLY A 162 30.72 49.98 15.48
C GLY A 162 30.29 50.50 14.11
N GLN A 163 29.09 51.05 13.95
CA GLN A 163 28.69 51.73 12.69
C GLN A 163 28.97 53.24 12.79
N THR A 164 30.24 53.62 12.73
CA THR A 164 30.61 55.04 12.64
C THR A 164 30.18 55.62 11.29
N VAL A 165 29.89 56.92 11.26
CA VAL A 165 29.65 57.69 10.02
C VAL A 165 30.78 57.43 9.00
N GLU A 166 32.00 57.24 9.48
CA GLU A 166 33.19 56.89 8.69
C GLU A 166 33.03 55.60 7.86
N SER A 167 32.41 54.55 8.40
CA SER A 167 32.19 53.27 7.69
C SER A 167 31.16 53.40 6.56
N ARG A 168 30.15 54.27 6.74
CA ARG A 168 29.18 54.56 5.67
C ARG A 168 29.74 55.51 4.62
N VAL A 169 30.60 56.45 5.01
CA VAL A 169 31.38 57.28 4.08
C VAL A 169 32.32 56.40 3.25
N LYS A 170 33.06 55.46 3.86
CA LYS A 170 33.90 54.47 3.14
C LYS A 170 33.09 53.56 2.19
N GLY A 171 31.88 53.17 2.60
CA GLY A 171 30.95 52.40 1.76
C GLY A 171 30.41 53.17 0.55
N VAL A 172 30.36 54.50 0.62
CA VAL A 172 30.01 55.39 -0.50
C VAL A 172 31.24 55.72 -1.35
N GLU A 173 32.40 55.93 -0.74
CA GLU A 173 33.70 56.08 -1.43
C GLU A 173 34.00 54.88 -2.35
N LYS A 174 33.57 53.68 -1.96
CA LYS A 174 33.69 52.41 -2.73
C LYS A 174 33.02 52.41 -4.12
N TYR A 175 32.08 53.33 -4.38
CA TYR A 175 31.39 53.44 -5.67
C TYR A 175 31.71 54.75 -6.41
N ILE A 176 32.65 55.54 -5.90
CA ILE A 176 33.16 56.72 -6.59
C ILE A 176 34.25 56.26 -7.55
N PRO A 177 34.14 56.52 -8.87
CA PRO A 177 35.19 56.14 -9.81
C PRO A 177 36.52 56.83 -9.46
N THR A 178 37.50 56.07 -8.99
CA THR A 178 38.83 56.57 -8.68
C THR A 178 39.62 56.80 -9.98
N TYR A 179 40.40 57.88 -10.02
CA TYR A 179 41.27 58.18 -11.16
C TYR A 179 42.55 57.36 -11.08
N LEU A 180 42.92 56.70 -12.17
CA LEU A 180 44.26 56.16 -12.40
C LEU A 180 44.92 56.91 -13.56
N ASP A 181 46.19 57.26 -13.41
CA ASP A 181 46.98 57.91 -14.46
C ASP A 181 47.63 56.90 -15.44
N TYR A 182 47.38 55.61 -15.23
CA TYR A 182 47.76 54.50 -16.11
C TYR A 182 46.57 53.55 -16.36
N GLU A 183 46.68 52.71 -17.38
CA GLU A 183 45.69 51.68 -17.70
C GLU A 183 45.76 50.55 -16.65
N PRO A 184 44.65 50.19 -15.98
CA PRO A 184 44.68 49.21 -14.90
C PRO A 184 45.04 47.82 -15.41
N ASP A 185 45.88 47.12 -14.67
CA ASP A 185 46.39 45.79 -15.01
C ASP A 185 46.18 44.77 -13.87
N LYS A 186 46.77 43.58 -14.03
CA LYS A 186 46.60 42.47 -13.10
C LYS A 186 47.11 42.78 -11.67
N ASP A 187 48.02 43.74 -11.53
CA ASP A 187 48.66 44.12 -10.28
C ASP A 187 47.85 45.20 -9.53
N ASP A 188 46.76 45.72 -10.11
CA ASP A 188 45.76 46.58 -9.45
C ASP A 188 44.65 45.74 -8.75
N ASP A 189 45.05 44.85 -7.84
CA ASP A 189 44.16 43.87 -7.17
C ASP A 189 43.51 44.37 -5.86
N ASP A 190 43.92 45.53 -5.37
CA ASP A 190 43.32 46.24 -4.22
C ASP A 190 41.85 46.67 -4.44
N TYR A 191 41.33 46.51 -5.66
CA TYR A 191 39.95 46.85 -6.02
C TYR A 191 39.05 45.61 -6.01
N LEU A 192 37.91 45.74 -5.32
CA LEU A 192 36.90 44.68 -5.25
C LEU A 192 36.23 44.41 -6.61
N VAL A 193 35.81 43.17 -6.85
CA VAL A 193 35.02 42.79 -8.03
C VAL A 193 33.80 43.69 -8.19
N GLY A 194 33.68 44.32 -9.36
CA GLY A 194 32.64 45.28 -9.72
C GLY A 194 33.03 46.76 -9.55
N ALA A 195 34.16 47.06 -8.92
CA ALA A 195 34.68 48.43 -8.79
C ALA A 195 34.95 49.06 -10.18
N GLN A 196 34.76 50.39 -10.27
CA GLN A 196 35.04 51.15 -11.49
C GLN A 196 36.14 52.17 -11.25
N VAL A 197 37.06 52.27 -12.19
CA VAL A 197 38.10 53.31 -12.23
C VAL A 197 38.04 54.05 -13.56
N TRP A 198 38.62 55.24 -13.64
CA TRP A 198 38.73 55.95 -14.92
C TRP A 198 40.15 56.47 -15.14
N THR A 199 40.54 56.53 -16.40
CA THR A 199 41.87 56.92 -16.87
C THR A 199 41.75 58.09 -17.84
N ARG A 200 42.82 58.87 -18.02
CA ARG A 200 42.90 59.94 -19.02
C ARG A 200 44.02 59.66 -19.99
N ASN A 201 43.70 59.74 -21.28
CA ASN A 201 44.72 59.70 -22.31
C ASN A 201 45.52 61.01 -22.31
N ALA A 202 46.83 60.93 -22.08
CA ALA A 202 47.71 62.10 -21.92
C ALA A 202 47.81 63.00 -23.17
N ALA A 203 47.50 62.47 -24.37
CA ALA A 203 47.59 63.20 -25.64
C ALA A 203 46.25 63.83 -26.09
N SER A 204 45.11 63.24 -25.72
CA SER A 204 43.78 63.66 -26.20
C SER A 204 42.83 64.18 -25.11
N GLY A 205 43.15 63.97 -23.83
CA GLY A 205 42.32 64.36 -22.69
C GLY A 205 41.03 63.54 -22.52
N ALA A 206 40.79 62.55 -23.38
CA ALA A 206 39.63 61.65 -23.33
C ALA A 206 39.68 60.74 -22.10
N ARG A 207 38.50 60.48 -21.51
CA ARG A 207 38.35 59.60 -20.35
C ARG A 207 37.92 58.20 -20.77
N THR A 208 38.58 57.17 -20.24
CA THR A 208 38.19 55.76 -20.41
C THR A 208 37.85 55.18 -19.04
N PHE A 209 36.68 54.57 -18.90
CA PHE A 209 36.26 53.89 -17.67
C PHE A 209 36.60 52.40 -17.77
N TRP A 210 36.94 51.79 -16.64
CA TRP A 210 37.34 50.39 -16.51
C TRP A 210 36.56 49.74 -15.36
N ARG A 211 36.30 48.43 -15.45
CA ARG A 211 35.64 47.65 -14.39
C ARG A 211 36.46 46.41 -14.05
N CYS A 212 36.61 46.13 -12.76
CA CYS A 212 37.21 44.89 -12.25
C CYS A 212 36.16 43.77 -12.27
N TYR A 213 36.44 42.66 -12.96
CA TYR A 213 35.52 41.53 -13.13
C TYR A 213 35.85 40.32 -12.26
N ASP A 214 37.11 40.20 -11.83
CA ASP A 214 37.58 39.15 -10.92
C ASP A 214 38.79 39.66 -10.12
N ASN A 215 38.91 39.27 -8.85
CA ASN A 215 40.08 39.50 -8.00
C ASN A 215 40.36 38.32 -7.04
N ALA A 216 39.72 37.16 -7.24
CA ALA A 216 39.68 36.09 -6.24
C ALA A 216 41.04 35.44 -5.90
N GLU A 217 42.10 35.70 -6.66
CA GLU A 217 43.44 35.09 -6.50
C GLU A 217 44.61 36.11 -6.45
N GLY A 218 44.35 37.38 -6.14
CA GLY A 218 45.41 38.40 -6.09
C GLY A 218 45.97 38.80 -7.47
N ALA A 219 45.16 38.59 -8.51
CA ALA A 219 45.40 39.06 -9.87
C ALA A 219 44.08 39.60 -10.42
N ALA A 220 44.00 40.90 -10.62
CA ALA A 220 42.77 41.54 -11.07
C ALA A 220 42.54 41.33 -12.58
N VAL A 221 41.28 41.11 -12.96
CA VAL A 221 40.87 41.08 -14.37
C VAL A 221 40.09 42.35 -14.69
N TRP A 222 40.72 43.25 -15.44
CA TRP A 222 40.12 44.53 -15.87
C TRP A 222 39.68 44.49 -17.33
N ALA A 223 38.56 45.16 -17.62
CA ALA A 223 38.18 45.47 -19.00
C ALA A 223 37.52 46.86 -19.08
N PRO A 224 37.56 47.51 -20.27
CA PRO A 224 36.87 48.78 -20.48
C PRO A 224 35.39 48.67 -20.08
N ALA A 225 34.94 49.64 -19.30
CA ALA A 225 33.54 49.81 -18.98
C ALA A 225 32.90 50.62 -20.11
N ASP A 226 32.31 49.91 -21.06
CA ASP A 226 31.60 50.52 -22.18
C ASP A 226 30.54 51.49 -21.63
N GLY A 227 30.69 52.77 -21.99
CA GLY A 227 29.72 53.79 -21.62
C GLY A 227 28.34 53.42 -22.17
N GLY A 228 27.42 53.05 -21.28
CA GLY A 228 26.01 52.83 -21.60
C GLY A 228 25.63 51.37 -21.86
N GLY A 229 25.18 50.69 -20.81
CA GLY A 229 24.04 49.77 -20.85
C GLY A 229 23.94 48.70 -21.94
N THR A 230 24.88 47.76 -22.02
CA THR A 230 24.58 46.39 -22.49
C THR A 230 25.30 45.38 -21.61
N SER A 231 24.56 44.68 -20.76
CA SER A 231 25.03 43.50 -20.05
C SER A 231 25.49 42.45 -21.05
N MET A 232 26.69 41.89 -20.90
CA MET A 232 27.11 40.69 -21.63
C MET A 232 25.98 39.67 -21.69
N GLN A 233 25.54 39.31 -22.90
CA GLN A 233 24.38 38.46 -23.16
C GLN A 233 24.73 36.96 -23.02
N ILE A 234 25.12 36.50 -21.83
CA ILE A 234 25.36 35.08 -21.51
C ILE A 234 24.06 34.35 -21.15
N GLU A 235 23.93 33.05 -21.45
CA GLU A 235 22.75 32.28 -21.03
C GLU A 235 22.76 32.04 -19.52
N LYS A 236 21.61 32.26 -18.88
CA LYS A 236 21.34 31.90 -17.49
C LYS A 236 20.56 30.59 -17.45
N ALA A 237 21.16 29.52 -16.92
CA ALA A 237 20.44 28.30 -16.57
C ALA A 237 20.02 28.38 -15.10
N ASN A 238 18.72 28.48 -14.84
CA ASN A 238 18.11 28.53 -13.51
C ASN A 238 17.63 27.12 -13.12
N ILE A 239 18.41 26.42 -12.31
CA ILE A 239 18.14 25.04 -11.91
C ILE A 239 17.38 25.01 -10.58
N ARG A 240 16.26 24.27 -10.55
CA ARG A 240 15.49 23.94 -9.35
C ARG A 240 15.40 22.43 -9.19
N LEU A 241 15.67 21.95 -7.98
CA LEU A 241 15.42 20.56 -7.60
C LEU A 241 14.07 20.47 -6.88
N THR A 242 13.28 19.47 -7.22
CA THR A 242 11.96 19.22 -6.60
C THR A 242 11.81 17.77 -6.20
N SER A 243 11.08 17.51 -5.11
CA SER A 243 10.67 16.16 -4.68
C SER A 243 9.16 16.03 -4.74
N ASN A 244 8.66 14.81 -5.00
CA ASN A 244 7.24 14.49 -4.86
C ASN A 244 6.83 14.15 -3.41
N GLN A 245 7.76 14.23 -2.46
CA GLN A 245 7.55 13.93 -1.04
C GLN A 245 7.59 15.23 -0.22
N GLU A 246 6.59 15.44 0.65
CA GLU A 246 6.50 16.63 1.50
C GLU A 246 7.61 16.66 2.57
N GLY A 247 8.05 17.88 2.93
CA GLY A 247 9.02 18.10 4.02
C GLY A 247 10.46 17.65 3.72
N VAL A 248 10.79 17.36 2.46
CA VAL A 248 12.12 16.87 2.07
C VAL A 248 13.02 18.01 1.66
N THR A 249 14.15 18.12 2.36
CA THR A 249 15.20 19.09 2.05
C THR A 249 16.17 18.45 1.05
N LEU A 250 16.10 18.87 -0.22
CA LEU A 250 17.10 18.51 -1.24
C LEU A 250 18.37 19.38 -1.13
N THR A 251 18.47 20.26 -0.13
CA THR A 251 19.66 21.08 0.17
C THR A 251 20.89 20.19 0.35
N GLY A 252 22.01 20.60 -0.24
CA GLY A 252 23.24 19.82 -0.27
C GLY A 252 23.31 18.82 -1.43
N THR A 253 22.22 18.59 -2.17
CA THR A 253 22.26 17.74 -3.37
C THR A 253 23.10 18.40 -4.44
N LYS A 254 24.00 17.63 -5.05
CA LYS A 254 24.93 18.10 -6.07
C LYS A 254 24.46 17.75 -7.47
N PHE A 255 24.87 18.55 -8.44
CA PHE A 255 24.75 18.24 -9.86
C PHE A 255 25.90 18.90 -10.61
N ASN A 256 26.25 18.34 -11.77
CA ASN A 256 27.34 18.85 -12.60
C ASN A 256 26.78 19.49 -13.86
N ILE A 257 27.41 20.57 -14.29
CA ILE A 257 27.23 21.14 -15.63
C ILE A 257 28.51 20.89 -16.43
N LEU A 258 28.34 20.26 -17.59
CA LEU A 258 29.41 19.97 -18.54
C LEU A 258 29.10 20.71 -19.83
N ALA A 259 29.92 21.67 -20.22
CA ALA A 259 29.76 22.41 -21.48
C ALA A 259 30.91 22.07 -22.45
N ASP A 260 30.63 22.08 -23.76
CA ASP A 260 31.58 21.67 -24.80
C ASP A 260 32.87 22.52 -24.78
N GLY A 261 34.00 21.88 -24.47
CA GLY A 261 35.32 22.51 -24.41
C GLY A 261 35.63 23.22 -23.08
N GLU A 262 34.80 23.02 -22.05
CA GLU A 262 34.95 23.61 -20.71
C GLU A 262 35.13 22.50 -19.65
N PRO A 263 35.81 22.79 -18.52
CA PRO A 263 35.87 21.86 -17.40
C PRO A 263 34.49 21.66 -16.76
N SER A 264 34.24 20.45 -16.23
CA SER A 264 33.01 20.14 -15.47
C SER A 264 32.91 21.03 -14.23
N ARG A 265 31.77 21.73 -14.07
CA ARG A 265 31.49 22.57 -12.89
C ARG A 265 30.47 21.89 -11.99
N GLU A 266 30.80 21.72 -10.72
CA GLU A 266 29.88 21.15 -9.72
C GLU A 266 29.10 22.25 -9.01
N TYR A 267 27.79 22.04 -8.86
CA TYR A 267 26.89 22.95 -8.14
C TYR A 267 26.23 22.21 -6.98
N THR A 268 25.97 22.93 -5.90
CA THR A 268 25.24 22.43 -4.73
C THR A 268 23.92 23.18 -4.62
N PHE A 269 22.80 22.45 -4.55
CA PHE A 269 21.48 23.04 -4.37
C PHE A 269 21.30 23.49 -2.92
N ASN A 270 20.97 24.77 -2.69
CA ASN A 270 20.86 25.36 -1.36
C ASN A 270 19.39 25.55 -0.90
N GLY A 271 18.43 24.87 -1.53
CA GLY A 271 16.99 24.99 -1.24
C GLY A 271 16.28 26.08 -2.04
N THR A 272 17.03 26.95 -2.73
CA THR A 272 16.54 27.95 -3.67
C THR A 272 17.13 27.72 -5.07
N VAL A 273 16.60 28.42 -6.08
CA VAL A 273 17.06 28.30 -7.47
C VAL A 273 18.55 28.60 -7.57
N VAL A 274 19.30 27.73 -8.25
CA VAL A 274 20.73 27.92 -8.56
C VAL A 274 20.84 28.45 -9.98
N THR A 275 21.43 29.63 -10.15
CA THR A 275 21.69 30.20 -11.48
C THR A 275 23.13 29.91 -11.89
N ALA A 276 23.29 29.17 -12.99
CA ALA A 276 24.56 28.92 -13.64
C ALA A 276 24.67 29.72 -14.94
N PHE A 277 25.86 30.23 -15.22
CA PHE A 277 26.15 30.98 -16.44
C PHE A 277 26.84 30.08 -17.45
N VAL A 278 26.28 29.98 -18.66
CA VAL A 278 26.81 29.12 -19.73
C VAL A 278 27.17 29.98 -20.93
N THR A 279 28.38 29.79 -21.45
CA THR A 279 28.87 30.47 -22.66
C THR A 279 27.93 30.15 -23.84
N PRO A 280 27.41 31.16 -24.55
CA PRO A 280 26.52 30.97 -25.71
C PRO A 280 27.15 30.12 -26.84
N GLY A 281 26.32 29.39 -27.60
CA GLY A 281 26.74 28.61 -28.77
C GLY A 281 27.38 27.24 -28.46
N LYS A 282 27.25 26.74 -27.24
CA LYS A 282 27.82 25.45 -26.78
C LYS A 282 26.71 24.47 -26.43
N ASN A 283 26.91 23.17 -26.66
CA ASN A 283 26.06 22.19 -25.98
C ASN A 283 26.51 22.05 -24.53
N TYR A 284 25.55 21.86 -23.64
CA TYR A 284 25.83 21.58 -22.25
C TYR A 284 24.85 20.54 -21.68
N GLN A 285 25.35 19.78 -20.70
CA GLN A 285 24.62 18.73 -20.01
C GLN A 285 24.49 19.08 -18.53
N ILE A 286 23.32 18.81 -17.97
CA ILE A 286 23.08 18.87 -16.53
C ILE A 286 22.94 17.44 -16.01
N VAL A 287 23.94 17.00 -15.26
CA VAL A 287 24.04 15.64 -14.74
C VAL A 287 23.69 15.64 -13.25
N PRO A 288 22.47 15.23 -12.87
CA PRO A 288 22.06 15.14 -11.46
C PRO A 288 22.81 14.01 -10.74
N ARG A 289 23.11 14.19 -9.44
CA ARG A 289 23.66 13.13 -8.59
C ARG A 289 22.56 12.33 -7.91
N GLN A 290 22.91 11.11 -7.52
CA GLN A 290 22.01 10.21 -6.80
C GLN A 290 21.65 10.77 -5.42
N VAL A 291 20.38 10.66 -5.05
CA VAL A 291 19.88 10.92 -3.69
C VAL A 291 19.31 9.61 -3.15
N ALA A 292 19.70 9.22 -1.94
CA ALA A 292 19.28 7.96 -1.33
C ALA A 292 17.74 7.87 -1.25
N GLY A 293 17.17 6.76 -1.72
CA GLY A 293 15.71 6.54 -1.74
C GLY A 293 14.95 7.19 -2.90
N TYR A 294 15.60 7.94 -3.79
CA TYR A 294 14.95 8.60 -4.92
C TYR A 294 15.43 8.07 -6.28
N LYS A 295 14.54 8.12 -7.27
CA LYS A 295 14.90 8.00 -8.68
C LYS A 295 15.70 9.24 -9.06
N THR A 296 16.91 9.02 -9.56
CA THR A 296 17.75 10.10 -10.08
C THR A 296 17.11 10.61 -11.38
N PRO A 297 16.89 11.93 -11.53
CA PRO A 297 16.39 12.50 -12.79
C PRO A 297 17.32 12.13 -13.96
N ALA A 298 16.79 12.09 -15.18
CA ALA A 298 17.63 11.91 -16.35
C ALA A 298 18.52 13.14 -16.58
N THR A 299 19.73 12.92 -17.12
CA THR A 299 20.59 14.01 -17.62
C THR A 299 19.83 14.82 -18.66
N GLN A 300 19.82 16.14 -18.50
CA GLN A 300 19.18 17.06 -19.46
C GLN A 300 20.26 17.71 -20.33
N ILE A 301 19.98 17.88 -21.62
CA ILE A 301 20.95 18.36 -22.62
C ILE A 301 20.34 19.55 -23.36
N TYR A 302 21.13 20.60 -23.54
CA TYR A 302 20.71 21.84 -24.18
C TYR A 302 21.83 22.44 -25.04
N THR A 303 21.45 23.34 -25.94
CA THR A 303 22.38 24.22 -26.66
C THR A 303 22.18 25.64 -26.16
N SER A 304 23.25 26.31 -25.74
CA SER A 304 23.16 27.64 -25.16
C SER A 304 22.91 28.74 -26.21
N VAL A 305 22.06 29.70 -25.87
CA VAL A 305 21.55 30.78 -26.71
C VAL A 305 21.86 32.13 -26.06
N LEU A 306 22.40 33.05 -26.87
CA LEU A 306 22.77 34.40 -26.47
C LEU A 306 21.62 35.12 -25.74
N GLY A 307 21.86 35.62 -24.53
CA GLY A 307 20.91 36.40 -23.74
C GLY A 307 19.70 35.63 -23.17
N ASN A 308 19.65 34.31 -23.34
CA ASN A 308 18.53 33.50 -22.87
C ASN A 308 18.53 33.29 -21.35
N ALA A 309 17.36 33.10 -20.75
CA ALA A 309 17.20 32.59 -19.39
C ALA A 309 16.33 31.33 -19.43
N ARG A 310 16.85 30.21 -18.94
CA ARG A 310 16.20 28.91 -19.00
C ARG A 310 15.93 28.38 -17.60
N ASP A 311 14.66 28.14 -17.29
CA ASP A 311 14.26 27.47 -16.05
C ASP A 311 14.26 25.95 -16.25
N ILE A 312 14.94 25.24 -15.36
CA ILE A 312 15.20 23.80 -15.49
C ILE A 312 14.81 23.13 -14.17
N GLN A 313 13.93 22.13 -14.25
CA GLN A 313 13.47 21.38 -13.09
C GLN A 313 14.02 19.96 -13.10
N LEU A 314 14.67 19.56 -12.00
CA LEU A 314 15.15 18.21 -11.75
C LEU A 314 14.26 17.56 -10.68
N SER A 315 13.38 16.65 -11.10
CA SER A 315 12.39 16.00 -10.24
C SER A 315 12.88 14.67 -9.67
N TYR A 316 13.23 14.65 -8.39
CA TYR A 316 13.54 13.45 -7.64
C TYR A 316 12.24 12.77 -7.19
N LEU A 317 12.02 11.54 -7.66
CA LEU A 317 10.77 10.82 -7.44
C LEU A 317 10.96 9.57 -6.57
N ALA A 318 10.13 9.43 -5.54
CA ALA A 318 10.08 8.26 -4.68
C ALA A 318 8.64 7.84 -4.36
N GLU A 319 8.44 6.56 -4.05
CA GLU A 319 7.24 6.04 -3.37
C GLU A 319 7.57 5.92 -1.87
N LYS A 320 6.81 6.59 -0.99
CA LYS A 320 6.93 6.44 0.46
C LYS A 320 6.20 5.18 0.91
N LEU A 321 6.97 4.16 1.26
CA LEU A 321 6.48 2.88 1.72
C LEU A 321 6.38 2.88 3.26
N SER A 322 5.19 2.61 3.78
CA SER A 322 4.91 2.42 5.21
C SER A 322 4.56 0.96 5.47
N ILE A 323 5.38 0.28 6.27
CA ILE A 323 5.26 -1.16 6.57
C ILE A 323 4.86 -1.30 8.04
N GLY A 324 3.70 -1.88 8.31
CA GLY A 324 3.28 -2.30 9.64
C GLY A 324 3.48 -3.80 9.81
N VAL A 325 4.18 -4.20 10.87
CA VAL A 325 4.44 -5.59 11.21
C VAL A 325 3.82 -5.93 12.57
N SER A 326 3.08 -7.03 12.63
CA SER A 326 2.41 -7.51 13.86
C SER A 326 2.40 -9.03 13.94
N THR A 327 1.95 -9.59 15.06
CA THR A 327 1.47 -10.99 15.13
C THR A 327 -0.06 -11.03 15.15
N ASP A 328 -0.65 -12.20 14.94
CA ASP A 328 -2.10 -12.45 15.04
C ASP A 328 -2.62 -12.60 16.47
N ASP A 329 -1.73 -12.81 17.43
CA ASP A 329 -2.02 -12.95 18.86
C ASP A 329 -1.47 -11.79 19.71
N ALA A 330 -1.14 -10.67 19.08
CA ALA A 330 -0.64 -9.43 19.70
C ALA A 330 0.68 -9.55 20.49
N VAL A 331 1.44 -10.63 20.29
CA VAL A 331 2.81 -10.75 20.78
C VAL A 331 3.74 -9.76 20.07
N SER A 332 4.72 -9.25 20.80
CA SER A 332 5.69 -8.27 20.29
C SER A 332 6.57 -8.88 19.18
N VAL A 333 6.78 -8.10 18.12
CA VAL A 333 7.71 -8.42 17.01
C VAL A 333 9.13 -7.91 17.26
N SER A 334 9.46 -7.54 18.50
CA SER A 334 10.80 -7.06 18.87
C SER A 334 11.88 -8.09 18.51
N GLY A 335 13.00 -7.61 17.98
CA GLY A 335 14.10 -8.45 17.50
C GLY A 335 13.91 -9.03 16.10
N GLN A 336 12.76 -8.80 15.45
CA GLN A 336 12.57 -9.14 14.04
C GLN A 336 13.03 -8.00 13.12
N THR A 337 13.37 -8.34 11.88
CA THR A 337 13.93 -7.42 10.88
C THR A 337 13.04 -7.38 9.64
N VAL A 338 12.82 -6.17 9.11
CA VAL A 338 12.26 -5.91 7.77
C VAL A 338 13.43 -5.65 6.81
N THR A 339 13.40 -6.28 5.64
CA THR A 339 14.33 -6.01 4.54
C THR A 339 13.56 -5.64 3.28
N VAL A 340 13.98 -4.56 2.63
CA VAL A 340 13.47 -4.14 1.32
C VAL A 340 14.60 -4.21 0.30
N THR A 341 14.39 -4.97 -0.77
CA THR A 341 15.44 -5.27 -1.77
C THR A 341 14.95 -4.93 -3.18
N ASN A 342 15.80 -4.28 -3.98
CA ASN A 342 15.56 -4.13 -5.41
C ASN A 342 15.74 -5.48 -6.12
N THR A 343 14.73 -5.95 -6.84
CA THR A 343 14.74 -7.29 -7.45
C THR A 343 15.61 -7.38 -8.71
N ALA A 344 15.92 -6.25 -9.36
CA ALA A 344 16.70 -6.25 -10.61
C ALA A 344 18.20 -6.53 -10.38
N GLY A 345 18.71 -6.33 -9.17
CA GLY A 345 20.13 -6.52 -8.85
C GLY A 345 20.41 -6.97 -7.41
N ASN A 346 19.38 -7.39 -6.66
CA ASN A 346 19.44 -7.80 -5.25
C ASN A 346 20.06 -6.77 -4.28
N GLY A 347 20.13 -5.49 -4.67
CA GLY A 347 20.60 -4.41 -3.81
C GLY A 347 19.61 -4.15 -2.67
N VAL A 348 20.11 -4.14 -1.42
CA VAL A 348 19.31 -3.81 -0.23
C VAL A 348 19.05 -2.30 -0.23
N ILE A 349 17.77 -1.91 -0.28
CA ILE A 349 17.32 -0.52 -0.16
C ILE A 349 17.22 -0.15 1.32
N TYR A 350 16.71 -1.08 2.13
CA TYR A 350 16.53 -0.88 3.57
C TYR A 350 16.64 -2.20 4.32
N THR A 351 17.22 -2.15 5.52
CA THR A 351 17.14 -3.22 6.53
C THR A 351 17.07 -2.59 7.91
N GLY A 352 16.16 -3.07 8.76
CA GLY A 352 15.98 -2.50 10.10
C GLY A 352 14.91 -3.22 10.92
N ALA A 353 14.72 -2.79 12.16
CA ALA A 353 13.79 -3.42 13.09
C ALA A 353 12.34 -3.39 12.56
N ALA A 354 11.63 -4.51 12.71
CA ALA A 354 10.21 -4.60 12.46
C ALA A 354 9.42 -3.84 13.54
N GLY A 355 8.27 -3.27 13.17
CA GLY A 355 7.40 -2.56 14.10
C GLY A 355 6.12 -2.08 13.44
N ALA A 356 5.31 -1.32 14.19
CA ALA A 356 4.01 -0.85 13.72
C ALA A 356 4.06 0.15 12.55
N ALA A 357 5.19 0.86 12.38
CA ALA A 357 5.38 1.81 11.30
C ALA A 357 6.86 1.95 10.89
N VAL A 358 7.30 1.16 9.92
CA VAL A 358 8.60 1.32 9.25
C VAL A 358 8.40 2.11 7.96
N ASN A 359 9.04 3.28 7.86
CA ASN A 359 8.92 4.15 6.68
C ASN A 359 10.19 4.10 5.84
N VAL A 360 10.06 3.82 4.54
CA VAL A 360 11.18 3.69 3.60
C VAL A 360 10.85 4.47 2.32
N LEU A 361 11.81 5.21 1.79
CA LEU A 361 11.70 5.84 0.47
C LEU A 361 12.23 4.89 -0.60
N ILE A 362 11.38 4.57 -1.57
CA ILE A 362 11.71 3.67 -2.67
C ILE A 362 11.85 4.48 -3.96
N PRO A 363 12.98 4.40 -4.68
CA PRO A 363 13.14 5.05 -5.98
C PRO A 363 11.98 4.68 -6.92
N HIS A 364 11.37 5.65 -7.58
CA HIS A 364 10.23 5.42 -8.46
C HIS A 364 10.59 4.56 -9.70
N GLY A 365 9.69 3.68 -10.13
CA GLY A 365 9.83 2.84 -11.32
C GLY A 365 10.69 1.58 -11.15
N ILE A 366 11.04 1.19 -9.91
CA ILE A 366 11.78 -0.05 -9.65
C ILE A 366 10.84 -1.13 -9.09
N THR A 367 11.19 -2.40 -9.32
CA THR A 367 10.55 -3.52 -8.64
C THR A 367 11.32 -3.86 -7.37
N TYR A 368 10.60 -3.97 -6.25
CA TYR A 368 11.17 -4.23 -4.94
C TYR A 368 10.41 -5.33 -4.21
N LYS A 369 11.12 -6.04 -3.32
CA LYS A 369 10.60 -7.10 -2.46
C LYS A 369 10.70 -6.68 -1.01
N ILE A 370 9.64 -6.90 -0.23
CA ILE A 370 9.64 -6.76 1.23
C ILE A 370 9.67 -8.17 1.84
N ALA A 371 10.62 -8.41 2.73
CA ALA A 371 10.79 -9.66 3.43
C ALA A 371 10.98 -9.42 4.93
N LEU A 372 10.46 -10.33 5.76
CA LEU A 372 10.74 -10.35 7.19
C LEU A 372 11.79 -11.41 7.55
N SER A 373 12.40 -11.32 8.73
CA SER A 373 13.13 -12.43 9.37
C SER A 373 12.18 -13.53 9.84
N ALA A 374 12.71 -14.72 10.16
CA ALA A 374 11.91 -15.77 10.79
C ALA A 374 11.74 -15.49 12.29
N MET A 375 10.54 -15.76 12.81
CA MET A 375 10.20 -15.61 14.23
C MET A 375 9.85 -16.99 14.81
N THR A 376 10.55 -17.43 15.84
CA THR A 376 10.35 -18.75 16.46
C THR A 376 8.91 -18.91 16.95
N GLY A 377 8.24 -20.00 16.56
CA GLY A 377 6.84 -20.26 16.93
C GLY A 377 5.81 -19.57 16.05
N TYR A 378 6.23 -18.85 15.00
CA TYR A 378 5.33 -18.16 14.08
C TYR A 378 5.65 -18.47 12.62
N ALA A 379 4.60 -18.59 11.81
CA ALA A 379 4.69 -18.64 10.37
C ALA A 379 4.94 -17.21 9.86
N LYS A 380 5.99 -17.07 9.06
CA LYS A 380 6.34 -15.80 8.43
C LYS A 380 5.35 -15.49 7.30
N PRO A 381 4.85 -14.25 7.15
CA PRO A 381 4.12 -13.86 5.96
C PRO A 381 5.00 -14.00 4.71
N SER A 382 4.39 -14.33 3.58
CA SER A 382 5.10 -14.42 2.30
C SER A 382 5.73 -13.09 1.93
N ASP A 383 6.90 -13.14 1.30
CA ASP A 383 7.53 -11.95 0.73
C ASP A 383 6.58 -11.30 -0.28
N VAL A 384 6.43 -9.97 -0.22
CA VAL A 384 5.57 -9.22 -1.13
C VAL A 384 6.41 -8.43 -2.13
N ILE A 385 5.99 -8.39 -3.39
CA ILE A 385 6.70 -7.75 -4.49
C ILE A 385 5.82 -6.66 -5.10
N PHE A 386 6.37 -5.47 -5.28
CA PHE A 386 5.69 -4.33 -5.91
C PHE A 386 6.61 -3.64 -6.91
N THR A 387 6.00 -2.91 -7.83
CA THR A 387 6.69 -1.91 -8.66
C THR A 387 6.32 -0.52 -8.16
N SER A 388 7.32 0.24 -7.73
CA SER A 388 7.12 1.59 -7.19
C SER A 388 6.56 2.50 -8.27
N SER A 389 5.38 3.05 -8.02
CA SER A 389 4.64 3.85 -9.00
C SER A 389 3.74 4.91 -8.34
N LEU A 390 3.48 4.79 -7.04
CA LEU A 390 2.62 5.68 -6.26
C LEU A 390 3.45 6.74 -5.53
N VAL A 391 2.76 7.74 -4.98
CA VAL A 391 3.36 8.70 -4.04
C VAL A 391 3.62 8.04 -2.70
N ALA A 392 2.69 7.20 -2.21
CA ALA A 392 2.83 6.45 -0.97
C ALA A 392 2.11 5.09 -1.04
N ARG A 393 2.57 4.14 -0.23
CA ARG A 393 2.00 2.79 -0.11
C ARG A 393 2.03 2.31 1.34
N GLY A 394 0.89 1.85 1.85
CA GLY A 394 0.80 1.12 3.11
C GLY A 394 0.81 -0.40 2.88
N VAL A 395 1.58 -1.13 3.69
CA VAL A 395 1.63 -2.60 3.69
C VAL A 395 1.55 -3.09 5.12
N SER A 396 0.66 -4.04 5.40
CA SER A 396 0.57 -4.72 6.70
C SER A 396 1.00 -6.18 6.52
N LEU A 397 1.98 -6.61 7.30
CA LEU A 397 2.51 -7.97 7.32
C LEU A 397 2.30 -8.55 8.71
N GLN A 398 1.68 -9.72 8.81
CA GLN A 398 1.35 -10.34 10.07
C GLN A 398 2.02 -11.72 10.18
N TYR A 399 2.77 -11.95 11.25
CA TYR A 399 3.19 -13.28 11.67
C TYR A 399 1.98 -14.04 12.24
N VAL A 400 1.82 -15.29 11.84
CA VAL A 400 0.70 -16.13 12.31
C VAL A 400 1.23 -17.16 13.27
N LYS A 401 0.67 -17.24 14.48
CA LYS A 401 1.11 -18.20 15.50
C LYS A 401 0.98 -19.62 14.98
N ILE A 402 2.04 -20.40 15.10
CA ILE A 402 2.03 -21.82 14.73
C ILE A 402 1.33 -22.58 15.86
N LEU A 403 0.17 -23.15 15.54
CA LEU A 403 -0.54 -24.07 16.42
C LEU A 403 -0.36 -25.50 15.89
N ILE A 404 -0.07 -26.40 16.81
CA ILE A 404 0.11 -27.83 16.54
C ILE A 404 -0.76 -28.62 17.53
N ASN A 405 -1.45 -29.64 17.03
CA ASN A 405 -1.99 -30.72 17.87
C ASN A 405 -1.32 -32.02 17.53
N GLU A 406 -1.15 -32.88 18.52
CA GLU A 406 -0.42 -34.13 18.37
C GLU A 406 -1.24 -35.27 18.95
N ILE A 407 -1.40 -36.34 18.17
CA ILE A 407 -1.93 -37.61 18.68
C ILE A 407 -0.82 -38.66 18.60
N THR A 408 -0.80 -39.61 19.53
CA THR A 408 0.23 -40.64 19.60
C THR A 408 -0.41 -42.02 19.59
N PHE A 409 -0.10 -42.79 18.55
CA PHE A 409 -0.50 -44.18 18.40
C PHE A 409 0.47 -45.08 19.17
N ASN A 410 -0.05 -45.91 20.08
CA ASN A 410 0.71 -47.02 20.64
C ASN A 410 0.52 -48.26 19.76
N LYS A 411 1.59 -48.69 19.07
CA LYS A 411 1.56 -49.76 18.08
C LYS A 411 1.54 -51.16 18.70
N ASN A 412 2.06 -51.29 19.92
CA ASN A 412 2.17 -52.60 20.60
C ASN A 412 0.95 -52.97 21.43
N VAL A 413 -0.07 -52.12 21.48
CA VAL A 413 -1.31 -52.38 22.20
C VAL A 413 -2.36 -52.86 21.21
N ALA A 414 -2.86 -54.08 21.43
CA ALA A 414 -3.90 -54.67 20.59
C ALA A 414 -5.28 -54.03 20.80
N ASP A 415 -5.55 -53.39 21.94
CA ASP A 415 -6.77 -52.60 22.11
C ASP A 415 -6.80 -51.44 21.09
N PRO A 416 -7.84 -51.28 20.26
CA PRO A 416 -7.96 -50.18 19.31
C PRO A 416 -7.99 -48.79 19.95
N ALA A 417 -8.38 -48.66 21.22
CA ALA A 417 -8.37 -47.42 22.00
C ALA A 417 -6.95 -47.09 22.52
N ASN A 418 -5.97 -47.12 21.63
CA ASN A 418 -4.54 -46.98 21.92
C ASN A 418 -3.94 -45.68 21.39
N ILE A 419 -4.76 -44.65 21.21
CA ILE A 419 -4.34 -43.34 20.71
C ILE A 419 -4.48 -42.32 21.83
N ASP A 420 -3.35 -41.84 22.33
CA ASP A 420 -3.33 -40.67 23.20
C ASP A 420 -3.56 -39.43 22.33
N ARG A 421 -4.63 -38.70 22.60
CA ARG A 421 -4.97 -37.50 21.83
C ARG A 421 -4.19 -36.27 22.29
N GLY A 422 -3.53 -36.31 23.45
CA GLY A 422 -2.90 -35.15 24.05
C GLY A 422 -3.90 -34.14 24.63
N ALA A 423 -3.40 -33.19 25.43
CA ALA A 423 -4.25 -32.21 26.12
C ALA A 423 -4.80 -31.10 25.19
N ASN A 424 -4.06 -30.71 24.15
CA ASN A 424 -4.46 -29.65 23.22
C ASN A 424 -5.17 -30.27 22.00
N GLN A 425 -6.43 -29.90 21.79
CA GLN A 425 -7.27 -30.34 20.67
C GLN A 425 -7.72 -29.19 19.75
N ASP A 426 -7.19 -27.98 19.92
CA ASP A 426 -7.71 -26.78 19.25
C ASP A 426 -7.58 -26.83 17.72
N VAL A 427 -6.45 -27.29 17.19
CA VAL A 427 -6.20 -27.45 15.75
C VAL A 427 -7.12 -28.52 15.16
N ILE A 428 -7.21 -29.71 15.78
CA ILE A 428 -8.06 -30.77 15.25
C ILE A 428 -9.54 -30.39 15.35
N ASN A 429 -9.97 -29.75 16.44
CA ASN A 429 -11.33 -29.22 16.57
C ASN A 429 -11.62 -28.14 15.52
N THR A 430 -10.63 -27.30 15.18
CA THR A 430 -10.75 -26.31 14.10
C THR A 430 -10.83 -26.96 12.73
N ILE A 431 -10.07 -28.02 12.46
CA ILE A 431 -10.16 -28.80 11.22
C ILE A 431 -11.55 -29.44 11.13
N LEU A 432 -11.98 -30.13 12.18
CA LEU A 432 -13.26 -30.85 12.24
C LEU A 432 -14.47 -29.90 12.13
N SER A 433 -14.41 -28.68 12.68
CA SER A 433 -15.50 -27.69 12.60
C SER A 433 -15.63 -27.07 11.19
N LYS A 434 -14.54 -27.05 10.42
CA LYS A 434 -14.57 -26.63 9.02
C LYS A 434 -15.17 -27.69 8.09
N ILE A 435 -15.21 -28.97 8.52
CA ILE A 435 -15.86 -30.02 7.74
C ILE A 435 -17.37 -29.85 7.82
N ARG A 436 -17.99 -29.47 6.69
CA ARG A 436 -19.40 -29.09 6.67
C ARG A 436 -20.10 -29.58 5.39
N CYS A 437 -21.32 -30.06 5.54
CA CYS A 437 -22.23 -30.30 4.43
C CYS A 437 -22.56 -28.99 3.69
N CYS A 438 -22.66 -29.07 2.37
CA CYS A 438 -22.98 -27.95 1.49
C CYS A 438 -23.70 -28.44 0.23
N LEU A 439 -24.48 -27.54 -0.37
CA LEU A 439 -24.96 -27.68 -1.75
C LEU A 439 -23.95 -27.05 -2.70
N VAL A 440 -23.68 -27.75 -3.80
CA VAL A 440 -22.67 -27.37 -4.80
C VAL A 440 -23.30 -27.30 -6.18
N LYS A 441 -23.26 -26.12 -6.79
CA LYS A 441 -23.82 -25.87 -8.12
C LYS A 441 -22.72 -25.42 -9.08
N LYS A 442 -22.61 -26.12 -10.21
CA LYS A 442 -21.75 -25.71 -11.32
C LYS A 442 -22.31 -24.45 -11.97
N VAL A 443 -21.47 -23.43 -12.11
CA VAL A 443 -21.84 -22.16 -12.77
C VAL A 443 -21.23 -22.09 -14.17
N SER A 444 -20.00 -22.54 -14.32
CA SER A 444 -19.33 -22.74 -15.62
C SER A 444 -18.25 -23.81 -15.47
N ASP A 445 -17.55 -24.17 -16.55
CA ASP A 445 -16.52 -25.19 -16.46
C ASP A 445 -15.37 -24.77 -15.52
N GLY A 446 -14.99 -25.66 -14.61
CA GLY A 446 -14.02 -25.35 -13.55
C GLY A 446 -14.46 -24.28 -12.54
N LYS A 447 -15.76 -23.93 -12.46
CA LYS A 447 -16.28 -22.94 -11.50
C LYS A 447 -17.60 -23.39 -10.85
N THR A 448 -17.62 -23.39 -9.53
CA THR A 448 -18.80 -23.76 -8.72
C THR A 448 -19.05 -22.78 -7.61
N VAL A 449 -20.32 -22.65 -7.23
CA VAL A 449 -20.75 -21.96 -6.01
C VAL A 449 -21.11 -22.99 -4.95
N ILE A 450 -20.84 -22.65 -3.70
CA ILE A 450 -21.20 -23.47 -2.54
C ILE A 450 -22.11 -22.70 -1.61
N ARG A 451 -23.06 -23.40 -1.00
CA ARG A 451 -23.88 -22.87 0.10
C ARG A 451 -23.90 -23.90 1.23
N TYR A 452 -23.45 -23.52 2.41
CA TYR A 452 -23.38 -24.44 3.54
C TYR A 452 -24.77 -24.80 4.07
N LEU A 453 -24.89 -26.02 4.55
CA LEU A 453 -26.08 -26.52 5.24
C LEU A 453 -25.92 -26.34 6.76
N LYS A 454 -27.03 -26.45 7.48
CA LYS A 454 -27.07 -26.38 8.94
C LYS A 454 -26.27 -27.55 9.52
N GLY A 455 -25.52 -27.28 10.59
CA GLY A 455 -24.59 -28.27 11.16
C GLY A 455 -25.28 -29.52 11.73
N ASN A 456 -26.51 -29.40 12.21
CA ASN A 456 -27.27 -30.48 12.84
C ASN A 456 -28.40 -31.04 11.96
N THR A 457 -28.56 -30.59 10.72
CA THR A 457 -29.47 -31.18 9.73
C THR A 457 -29.15 -30.64 8.34
N ARG A 458 -29.22 -31.49 7.31
CA ARG A 458 -29.07 -31.07 5.92
C ARG A 458 -30.31 -30.38 5.37
N ASN A 459 -31.47 -30.49 6.03
CA ASN A 459 -32.76 -30.02 5.52
C ASN A 459 -32.88 -28.49 5.47
N TYR A 460 -31.95 -27.77 6.09
CA TYR A 460 -31.91 -26.31 6.11
C TYR A 460 -30.53 -25.80 5.72
N TYR A 461 -30.50 -24.61 5.14
CA TYR A 461 -29.27 -23.85 4.95
C TYR A 461 -28.67 -23.42 6.30
N ASP A 462 -27.44 -22.93 6.27
CA ASP A 462 -26.71 -22.51 7.47
C ASP A 462 -27.33 -21.31 8.21
N ASP A 463 -28.25 -20.57 7.57
CA ASP A 463 -29.13 -19.59 8.24
C ASP A 463 -30.12 -20.22 9.24
N GLY A 464 -30.28 -21.54 9.18
CA GLY A 464 -31.08 -22.32 10.11
C GLY A 464 -32.58 -22.27 9.90
N VAL A 465 -33.07 -21.50 8.91
CA VAL A 465 -34.49 -21.22 8.67
C VAL A 465 -34.95 -21.54 7.25
N THR A 466 -34.07 -21.43 6.25
CA THR A 466 -34.42 -21.65 4.85
C THR A 466 -34.32 -23.15 4.52
N PRO A 467 -35.41 -23.80 4.08
CA PRO A 467 -35.38 -25.20 3.67
C PRO A 467 -34.48 -25.41 2.43
N THR A 468 -33.96 -26.61 2.28
CA THR A 468 -33.08 -27.00 1.15
C THR A 468 -33.74 -28.09 0.30
N ILE A 469 -33.26 -28.24 -0.95
CA ILE A 469 -33.68 -29.30 -1.85
C ILE A 469 -32.49 -30.22 -2.17
N LEU A 470 -32.43 -31.33 -1.45
CA LEU A 470 -31.31 -32.29 -1.49
C LEU A 470 -31.41 -33.30 -2.65
N THR A 471 -32.50 -33.26 -3.43
CA THR A 471 -32.79 -34.20 -4.52
C THR A 471 -32.13 -33.82 -5.86
N GLY A 472 -31.41 -32.70 -5.90
CA GLY A 472 -30.52 -32.34 -7.01
C GLY A 472 -30.87 -31.07 -7.79
N SER A 473 -32.03 -30.44 -7.57
CA SER A 473 -32.40 -29.19 -8.27
C SER A 473 -31.54 -28.01 -7.84
N GLU A 474 -31.05 -28.01 -6.60
CA GLU A 474 -30.17 -26.97 -6.05
C GLU A 474 -28.68 -27.29 -6.18
N GLY A 475 -28.33 -28.49 -6.66
CA GLY A 475 -26.95 -28.93 -6.84
C GLY A 475 -26.66 -30.30 -6.22
N ASP A 476 -25.39 -30.68 -6.22
CA ASP A 476 -24.92 -31.87 -5.51
C ASP A 476 -24.80 -31.58 -4.02
N VAL A 477 -25.18 -32.54 -3.19
CA VAL A 477 -24.95 -32.48 -1.74
C VAL A 477 -23.56 -33.04 -1.45
N MET A 478 -22.69 -32.20 -0.92
CA MET A 478 -21.27 -32.49 -0.71
C MET A 478 -20.85 -32.16 0.72
N VAL A 479 -19.68 -32.63 1.13
CA VAL A 479 -19.00 -32.32 2.38
C VAL A 479 -17.68 -31.66 2.03
N TYR A 480 -17.45 -30.46 2.55
CA TYR A 480 -16.17 -29.78 2.40
C TYR A 480 -15.12 -30.40 3.33
N LEU A 481 -14.03 -30.92 2.75
CA LEU A 481 -12.82 -31.29 3.48
C LEU A 481 -11.84 -30.11 3.41
N PRO A 482 -11.47 -29.48 4.53
CA PRO A 482 -10.53 -28.36 4.51
C PRO A 482 -9.11 -28.83 4.19
N GLU A 483 -8.30 -27.89 3.71
CA GLU A 483 -6.86 -28.04 3.70
C GLU A 483 -6.31 -28.07 5.13
N PHE A 484 -5.38 -28.97 5.38
CA PHE A 484 -4.58 -29.00 6.60
C PHE A 484 -3.23 -29.67 6.35
N TYR A 485 -2.33 -29.52 7.31
CA TYR A 485 -0.97 -30.05 7.24
C TYR A 485 -0.76 -31.07 8.35
N TYR A 486 0.08 -32.06 8.07
CA TYR A 486 0.40 -33.11 9.02
C TYR A 486 1.85 -33.55 8.94
N LYS A 487 2.35 -34.11 10.02
CA LYS A 487 3.68 -34.69 10.08
C LYS A 487 3.68 -35.90 10.99
N PHE A 488 4.33 -36.98 10.55
CA PHE A 488 4.60 -38.12 11.39
C PHE A 488 5.99 -38.06 12.03
N THR A 489 6.10 -38.54 13.25
CA THR A 489 7.35 -38.70 13.99
C THR A 489 7.32 -40.02 14.77
N ASN A 490 8.47 -40.69 14.88
CA ASN A 490 8.61 -41.80 15.82
C ASN A 490 9.09 -41.21 17.15
N THR A 491 8.28 -41.32 18.20
CA THR A 491 8.69 -40.86 19.54
C THR A 491 9.51 -41.94 20.26
N ASP A 492 9.23 -43.20 19.97
CA ASP A 492 10.03 -44.37 20.34
C ASP A 492 9.75 -45.54 19.38
N ALA A 493 10.27 -46.74 19.67
CA ALA A 493 10.08 -47.93 18.82
C ALA A 493 8.61 -48.32 18.63
N ASN A 494 7.76 -48.06 19.63
CA ASN A 494 6.38 -48.54 19.75
C ASN A 494 5.36 -47.41 19.60
N LYS A 495 5.78 -46.15 19.63
CA LYS A 495 4.90 -44.98 19.53
C LYS A 495 5.15 -44.18 18.26
N ARG A 496 4.08 -43.99 17.50
CA ARG A 496 4.05 -43.15 16.29
C ARG A 496 3.19 -41.93 16.59
N GLN A 497 3.77 -40.74 16.51
CA GLN A 497 3.06 -39.48 16.68
C GLN A 497 2.64 -38.92 15.32
N LEU A 498 1.43 -38.37 15.26
CA LEU A 498 0.89 -37.61 14.15
C LEU A 498 0.53 -36.21 14.64
N SER A 499 1.25 -35.22 14.11
CA SER A 499 1.03 -33.81 14.40
C SER A 499 0.20 -33.18 13.28
N PHE A 500 -0.71 -32.26 13.63
CA PHE A 500 -1.59 -31.52 12.74
C PHE A 500 -1.34 -30.01 12.86
N SER A 501 -1.42 -29.29 11.75
CA SER A 501 -1.38 -27.82 11.72
C SER A 501 -2.33 -27.25 10.67
N LEU A 502 -2.76 -26.01 10.86
CA LEU A 502 -3.51 -25.24 9.86
C LEU A 502 -2.59 -24.58 8.82
N LEU A 503 -1.26 -24.59 9.05
CA LEU A 503 -0.27 -23.89 8.25
C LEU A 503 0.84 -24.85 7.80
N GLN A 504 1.41 -24.57 6.62
CA GLN A 504 2.64 -25.23 6.21
C GLN A 504 3.81 -24.65 7.01
N ILE A 505 4.43 -25.47 7.86
CA ILE A 505 5.53 -25.02 8.73
C ILE A 505 6.87 -25.09 7.99
N ASP A 506 7.15 -26.22 7.34
CA ASP A 506 8.35 -26.45 6.53
C ASP A 506 8.12 -27.58 5.50
N GLY A 507 9.14 -27.95 4.73
CA GLY A 507 9.03 -28.99 3.69
C GLY A 507 8.85 -30.43 4.21
N THR A 508 9.00 -30.68 5.51
CA THR A 508 8.78 -32.00 6.13
C THR A 508 7.30 -32.28 6.42
N TRP A 509 6.49 -31.23 6.52
CA TRP A 509 5.04 -31.34 6.71
C TRP A 509 4.35 -31.64 5.38
N LYS A 510 3.49 -32.66 5.40
CA LYS A 510 2.66 -33.06 4.27
C LYS A 510 1.35 -32.30 4.30
N LYS A 511 0.78 -32.09 3.12
CA LYS A 511 -0.48 -31.37 2.92
C LYS A 511 -1.59 -32.37 2.62
N VAL A 512 -2.77 -32.15 3.20
CA VAL A 512 -4.04 -32.67 2.68
C VAL A 512 -4.68 -31.54 1.89
N THR A 513 -4.97 -31.80 0.62
CA THR A 513 -5.51 -30.78 -0.27
C THR A 513 -7.01 -30.61 0.00
N ALA A 514 -7.50 -29.37 0.06
CA ALA A 514 -8.94 -29.12 0.23
C ALA A 514 -9.75 -29.72 -0.94
N GLY A 515 -11.00 -30.07 -0.68
CA GLY A 515 -11.91 -30.54 -1.73
C GLY A 515 -13.30 -30.87 -1.22
N LEU A 516 -14.16 -31.31 -2.12
CA LEU A 516 -15.56 -31.65 -1.83
C LEU A 516 -15.80 -33.12 -2.06
N ILE A 517 -16.31 -33.80 -1.03
CA ILE A 517 -16.65 -35.23 -1.04
C ILE A 517 -18.16 -35.36 -1.15
N GLY A 518 -18.67 -36.20 -2.03
CA GLY A 518 -20.10 -36.53 -2.09
C GLY A 518 -20.60 -36.94 -0.70
N ALA A 519 -21.62 -36.24 -0.19
CA ALA A 519 -22.24 -36.58 1.08
C ALA A 519 -22.89 -37.96 1.04
N TYR A 520 -23.30 -38.40 -0.16
CA TYR A 520 -23.93 -39.69 -0.41
C TYR A 520 -23.13 -40.54 -1.40
N LYS A 521 -23.42 -41.84 -1.39
CA LYS A 521 -22.97 -42.75 -2.44
C LYS A 521 -23.61 -42.37 -3.78
N ALA A 522 -22.92 -42.66 -4.87
CA ALA A 522 -23.15 -41.97 -6.13
C ALA A 522 -24.44 -42.39 -6.85
N TYR A 523 -24.99 -41.42 -7.58
CA TYR A 523 -26.12 -41.60 -8.48
C TYR A 523 -25.74 -41.20 -9.91
N LEU A 524 -25.70 -42.18 -10.80
CA LEU A 524 -25.40 -42.01 -12.21
C LEU A 524 -26.73 -41.94 -12.98
N THR A 525 -26.96 -40.80 -13.62
CA THR A 525 -28.09 -40.59 -14.54
C THR A 525 -27.60 -39.76 -15.72
N ASP A 526 -28.13 -40.04 -16.92
CA ASP A 526 -27.81 -39.29 -18.15
C ASP A 526 -26.30 -39.19 -18.42
N GLY A 527 -25.57 -40.28 -18.16
CA GLY A 527 -24.11 -40.36 -18.36
C GLY A 527 -23.28 -39.49 -17.42
N LYS A 528 -23.88 -38.93 -16.36
CA LYS A 528 -23.24 -38.03 -15.41
C LYS A 528 -23.41 -38.51 -13.98
N LEU A 529 -22.41 -38.20 -13.16
CA LEU A 529 -22.35 -38.63 -11.77
C LEU A 529 -22.78 -37.52 -10.80
N TYR A 530 -23.63 -37.86 -9.83
CA TYR A 530 -24.19 -36.92 -8.85
C TYR A 530 -24.16 -37.47 -7.41
N SER A 531 -24.29 -36.56 -6.45
CA SER A 531 -24.52 -36.86 -5.03
C SER A 531 -25.85 -36.26 -4.59
N ARG A 532 -26.88 -37.10 -4.37
CA ARG A 532 -28.27 -36.68 -4.11
C ARG A 532 -28.90 -37.50 -2.99
N SER A 533 -29.82 -36.87 -2.26
CA SER A 533 -30.70 -37.54 -1.30
C SER A 533 -31.90 -38.18 -2.02
N GLY A 534 -32.48 -39.22 -1.42
CA GLY A 534 -33.72 -39.84 -1.88
C GLY A 534 -33.58 -40.77 -3.09
N VAL A 535 -32.36 -41.20 -3.42
CA VAL A 535 -32.10 -42.08 -4.57
C VAL A 535 -31.43 -43.38 -4.15
N VAL A 536 -31.62 -44.44 -4.92
CA VAL A 536 -30.85 -45.67 -4.75
C VAL A 536 -29.49 -45.47 -5.42
N PRO A 537 -28.35 -45.68 -4.72
CA PRO A 537 -27.03 -45.55 -5.33
C PRO A 537 -26.88 -46.42 -6.57
N THR A 538 -26.22 -45.88 -7.60
CA THR A 538 -25.85 -46.67 -8.76
C THR A 538 -24.81 -47.70 -8.35
N VAL A 539 -25.11 -48.96 -8.62
CA VAL A 539 -24.23 -50.10 -8.38
C VAL A 539 -23.89 -50.83 -9.68
N ASN A 540 -23.08 -51.89 -9.60
CA ASN A 540 -22.75 -52.75 -10.73
C ASN A 540 -22.08 -52.01 -11.91
N THR A 541 -21.27 -51.01 -11.60
CA THR A 541 -20.58 -50.16 -12.57
C THR A 541 -19.07 -50.20 -12.33
N SER A 542 -18.28 -50.20 -13.40
CA SER A 542 -16.82 -50.25 -13.32
C SER A 542 -16.24 -48.92 -12.85
N GLN A 543 -15.01 -48.93 -12.31
CA GLN A 543 -14.33 -47.71 -11.90
C GLN A 543 -14.16 -46.75 -13.07
N THR A 544 -13.73 -47.28 -14.24
CA THR A 544 -13.55 -46.48 -15.46
C THR A 544 -14.84 -45.79 -15.90
N ALA A 545 -15.99 -46.46 -15.81
CA ALA A 545 -17.28 -45.86 -16.17
C ALA A 545 -17.69 -44.75 -15.19
N PHE A 546 -17.45 -44.94 -13.89
CA PHE A 546 -17.68 -43.89 -12.90
C PHE A 546 -16.77 -42.68 -13.09
N ILE A 547 -15.48 -42.90 -13.38
CA ILE A 547 -14.54 -41.82 -13.71
C ILE A 547 -15.02 -41.06 -14.95
N ALA A 548 -15.41 -41.76 -16.02
CA ALA A 548 -15.94 -41.13 -17.23
C ALA A 548 -17.21 -40.30 -16.94
N ALA A 549 -18.14 -40.81 -16.14
CA ALA A 549 -19.35 -40.10 -15.74
C ALA A 549 -19.08 -38.87 -14.85
N ALA A 550 -18.05 -38.93 -14.00
CA ALA A 550 -17.60 -37.79 -13.21
C ALA A 550 -16.95 -36.72 -14.12
N VAL A 551 -16.03 -37.11 -15.00
CA VAL A 551 -15.38 -36.20 -15.96
C VAL A 551 -16.39 -35.54 -16.90
N ALA A 552 -17.48 -36.24 -17.26
CA ALA A 552 -18.58 -35.68 -18.04
C ALA A 552 -19.33 -34.53 -17.35
N ARG A 553 -19.13 -34.31 -16.03
CA ARG A 553 -19.61 -33.12 -15.31
C ARG A 553 -18.76 -31.89 -15.60
N GLY A 554 -17.52 -32.06 -16.06
CA GLY A 554 -16.57 -31.01 -16.43
C GLY A 554 -15.35 -30.92 -15.52
N ALA A 555 -14.52 -29.88 -15.74
CA ALA A 555 -13.27 -29.72 -15.04
C ALA A 555 -13.46 -29.68 -13.50
N GLY A 556 -12.57 -30.39 -12.79
CA GLY A 556 -12.57 -30.50 -11.33
C GLY A 556 -13.41 -31.63 -10.75
N TYR A 557 -14.34 -32.21 -11.51
CA TYR A 557 -15.13 -33.36 -11.06
C TYR A 557 -14.37 -34.68 -11.22
N GLY A 558 -14.45 -35.54 -10.20
CA GLY A 558 -13.83 -36.84 -10.18
C GLY A 558 -14.56 -37.81 -9.26
N ILE A 559 -13.85 -38.86 -8.86
CA ILE A 559 -14.32 -39.84 -7.88
C ILE A 559 -13.46 -39.73 -6.62
N ILE A 560 -13.95 -40.12 -5.44
CA ILE A 560 -13.15 -40.01 -4.21
C ILE A 560 -11.75 -40.61 -4.41
N ASP A 561 -10.73 -39.84 -4.04
CA ASP A 561 -9.34 -40.23 -4.20
C ASP A 561 -8.75 -40.84 -2.92
N TYR A 562 -7.56 -41.41 -3.09
CA TYR A 562 -6.83 -42.08 -2.03
C TYR A 562 -6.40 -41.14 -0.89
N GLU A 563 -6.05 -39.88 -1.18
CA GLU A 563 -5.69 -38.89 -0.14
C GLU A 563 -6.88 -38.63 0.79
N MET A 564 -8.08 -38.40 0.22
CA MET A 564 -9.29 -38.18 1.01
C MET A 564 -9.71 -39.43 1.78
N HIS A 565 -9.53 -40.62 1.22
CA HIS A 565 -9.75 -41.86 1.95
C HIS A 565 -8.87 -41.94 3.20
N CYS A 566 -7.58 -41.65 3.05
CA CYS A 566 -6.62 -41.62 4.15
C CYS A 566 -6.98 -40.55 5.19
N ALA A 567 -7.27 -39.32 4.73
CA ALA A 567 -7.63 -38.20 5.59
C ALA A 567 -8.88 -38.51 6.43
N ILE A 568 -9.91 -39.13 5.85
CA ILE A 568 -11.12 -39.52 6.60
C ILE A 568 -10.79 -40.46 7.76
N ALA A 569 -9.96 -41.49 7.55
CA ALA A 569 -9.62 -42.42 8.61
C ALA A 569 -8.80 -41.76 9.73
N PHE A 570 -7.78 -40.99 9.37
CA PHE A 570 -6.93 -40.33 10.37
C PHE A 570 -7.65 -39.20 11.12
N LEU A 571 -8.59 -38.51 10.49
CA LEU A 571 -9.48 -37.57 11.19
C LEU A 571 -10.43 -38.29 12.15
N PHE A 572 -10.93 -39.48 11.79
CA PHE A 572 -11.70 -40.31 12.72
C PHE A 572 -10.84 -40.73 13.92
N TYR A 573 -9.63 -41.24 13.69
CA TYR A 573 -8.68 -41.61 14.75
C TYR A 573 -8.35 -40.43 15.66
N ALA A 574 -8.08 -39.26 15.07
CA ALA A 574 -7.79 -38.03 15.80
C ALA A 574 -8.99 -37.53 16.62
N LYS A 575 -10.23 -37.71 16.12
CA LYS A 575 -11.45 -37.28 16.80
C LYS A 575 -11.79 -38.17 18.00
N TYR A 576 -11.60 -39.49 17.89
CA TYR A 576 -12.12 -40.44 18.87
C TYR A 576 -11.05 -41.16 19.70
N GLY A 577 -9.77 -41.06 19.34
CA GLY A 577 -8.71 -41.72 20.11
C GLY A 577 -8.74 -43.26 20.00
N THR A 578 -9.46 -43.78 19.01
CA THR A 578 -9.58 -45.22 18.74
C THR A 578 -9.49 -45.49 17.25
N ARG A 579 -9.01 -46.68 16.90
CA ARG A 579 -8.99 -47.16 15.52
C ARG A 579 -10.27 -47.89 15.12
N ASN A 580 -11.10 -48.29 16.09
CA ASN A 580 -12.33 -49.04 15.83
C ASN A 580 -13.49 -48.10 15.50
N SER A 581 -13.73 -47.89 14.19
CA SER A 581 -14.81 -47.02 13.74
C SER A 581 -16.21 -47.56 13.98
N GLN A 582 -16.40 -48.88 13.94
CA GLN A 582 -17.70 -49.49 14.19
C GLN A 582 -18.10 -49.42 15.67
N ALA A 583 -17.15 -49.47 16.61
CA ALA A 583 -17.43 -49.33 18.04
C ALA A 583 -18.00 -47.94 18.42
N ILE A 584 -17.67 -46.91 17.63
CA ILE A 584 -18.14 -45.54 17.85
C ILE A 584 -19.40 -45.26 17.03
N LEU A 585 -19.30 -45.46 15.71
CA LEU A 585 -20.34 -45.03 14.77
C LEU A 585 -21.44 -46.09 14.57
N GLY A 586 -21.14 -47.36 14.85
CA GLY A 586 -21.95 -48.54 14.57
C GLY A 586 -21.63 -49.22 13.24
N ALA A 587 -22.13 -50.45 13.04
CA ALA A 587 -21.94 -51.20 11.79
C ALA A 587 -22.86 -50.74 10.63
N GLY A 588 -23.93 -50.02 10.96
CA GLY A 588 -24.99 -49.61 10.04
C GLY A 588 -25.95 -50.75 9.70
N GLY A 589 -26.99 -50.46 8.91
CA GLY A 589 -27.97 -51.47 8.44
C GLY A 589 -28.06 -51.61 6.91
N ALA A 590 -27.25 -50.89 6.15
CA ALA A 590 -27.26 -50.97 4.70
C ALA A 590 -26.59 -52.28 4.20
N LEU A 591 -27.29 -53.03 3.34
CA LEU A 591 -26.83 -54.31 2.79
C LEU A 591 -26.55 -54.20 1.27
N TYR A 592 -25.61 -54.97 0.72
CA TYR A 592 -25.35 -54.95 -0.73
C TYR A 592 -26.54 -55.37 -1.60
N ASN A 593 -27.46 -56.18 -1.07
CA ASN A 593 -28.58 -56.74 -1.82
C ASN A 593 -29.89 -55.98 -1.63
N SER A 594 -29.91 -54.96 -0.76
CA SER A 594 -31.06 -54.08 -0.56
C SER A 594 -30.96 -52.84 -1.46
N ASN A 595 -32.11 -52.26 -1.81
CA ASN A 595 -32.19 -50.97 -2.49
C ASN A 595 -32.11 -49.86 -1.43
N ASN A 596 -30.95 -49.70 -0.79
CA ASN A 596 -30.76 -48.67 0.23
C ASN A 596 -30.89 -47.30 -0.41
N VAL A 597 -31.78 -46.46 0.11
CA VAL A 597 -31.99 -45.10 -0.38
C VAL A 597 -31.06 -44.16 0.39
N THR A 598 -30.42 -43.22 -0.31
CA THR A 598 -29.57 -42.17 0.30
C THR A 598 -30.43 -41.12 1.04
N GLY A 599 -29.83 -40.40 1.98
CA GLY A 599 -30.51 -39.35 2.75
C GLY A 599 -31.09 -39.79 4.09
N GLN A 600 -30.84 -41.03 4.51
CA GLN A 600 -31.28 -41.55 5.81
C GLN A 600 -30.71 -40.77 6.99
N THR A 601 -29.60 -40.06 6.78
CA THR A 601 -28.90 -39.26 7.80
C THR A 601 -29.12 -37.76 7.65
N ASP A 602 -30.06 -37.31 6.81
CA ASP A 602 -30.30 -35.87 6.56
C ASP A 602 -30.68 -35.10 7.82
N ASN A 603 -31.33 -35.78 8.78
CA ASN A 603 -31.66 -35.22 10.08
C ASN A 603 -30.44 -35.05 11.01
N LEU A 604 -29.26 -35.58 10.66
CA LEU A 604 -28.03 -35.45 11.46
C LEU A 604 -27.14 -34.29 10.98
N GLY A 605 -27.22 -33.91 9.70
CA GLY A 605 -26.28 -32.94 9.14
C GLY A 605 -24.85 -33.45 9.25
N ASN A 606 -24.00 -32.69 9.94
CA ASN A 606 -22.60 -33.05 10.19
C ASN A 606 -22.43 -33.99 11.39
N ALA A 607 -23.46 -34.21 12.21
CA ALA A 607 -23.36 -34.99 13.44
C ALA A 607 -23.08 -36.47 13.14
N ASP A 608 -22.15 -37.07 13.87
CA ASP A 608 -21.81 -38.48 13.71
C ASP A 608 -22.91 -39.39 14.25
N THR A 609 -23.06 -40.58 13.65
CA THR A 609 -23.91 -41.61 14.27
C THR A 609 -23.26 -42.14 15.55
N GLN A 610 -24.09 -42.70 16.44
CA GLN A 610 -23.66 -43.29 17.70
C GLN A 610 -24.14 -44.74 17.76
N ASN A 611 -23.25 -45.69 17.56
CA ASN A 611 -23.54 -47.13 17.53
C ASN A 611 -24.78 -47.52 16.68
N ASN A 612 -24.93 -46.92 15.50
CA ASN A 612 -26.07 -47.18 14.61
C ASN A 612 -25.96 -48.56 13.93
N THR A 613 -27.05 -49.33 13.94
CA THR A 613 -27.12 -50.68 13.35
C THR A 613 -28.23 -50.82 12.31
N THR A 614 -28.95 -49.75 11.98
CA THR A 614 -30.21 -49.83 11.21
C THR A 614 -30.17 -49.11 9.87
N THR A 615 -29.39 -48.04 9.76
CA THR A 615 -29.31 -47.19 8.55
C THR A 615 -27.87 -46.98 8.11
N TYR A 616 -27.63 -46.13 7.13
CA TYR A 616 -26.28 -45.68 6.82
C TYR A 616 -25.58 -45.00 8.01
N ILE A 617 -24.26 -45.14 8.06
CA ILE A 617 -23.40 -44.53 9.07
C ILE A 617 -23.01 -43.11 8.64
N ASN A 618 -23.09 -42.14 9.54
CA ASN A 618 -22.67 -40.75 9.27
C ASN A 618 -21.38 -40.43 10.02
N PHE A 619 -20.38 -39.88 9.33
CA PHE A 619 -19.20 -39.29 9.97
C PHE A 619 -18.92 -37.93 9.35
N GLN A 620 -18.97 -36.86 10.15
CA GLN A 620 -18.70 -35.49 9.71
C GLN A 620 -19.51 -35.09 8.46
N GLY A 621 -20.76 -35.55 8.39
CA GLY A 621 -21.66 -35.29 7.27
C GLY A 621 -21.52 -36.22 6.06
N ILE A 622 -20.64 -37.22 6.14
CA ILE A 622 -20.49 -38.25 5.12
C ILE A 622 -21.40 -39.43 5.47
N GLU A 623 -22.47 -39.62 4.69
CA GLU A 623 -23.35 -40.77 4.80
C GLU A 623 -22.71 -42.02 4.15
N GLY A 624 -22.81 -43.16 4.82
CA GLY A 624 -22.19 -44.40 4.39
C GLY A 624 -20.66 -44.29 4.33
N VAL A 625 -20.03 -43.60 5.29
CA VAL A 625 -18.56 -43.45 5.36
C VAL A 625 -17.82 -44.80 5.36
N HIS A 626 -18.47 -45.79 5.98
CA HIS A 626 -18.15 -47.21 5.91
C HIS A 626 -19.46 -48.02 5.79
N ASN A 627 -19.30 -49.31 5.53
CA ASN A 627 -20.31 -50.34 5.24
C ASN A 627 -21.31 -49.98 4.10
N GLY A 628 -22.30 -50.84 3.89
CA GLY A 628 -23.33 -50.68 2.86
C GLY A 628 -22.94 -51.16 1.47
N TYR A 629 -21.95 -50.50 0.86
CA TYR A 629 -21.44 -50.85 -0.48
C TYR A 629 -19.96 -50.54 -0.56
N HIS A 630 -19.21 -51.37 -1.32
CA HIS A 630 -17.85 -51.02 -1.69
C HIS A 630 -17.82 -49.74 -2.50
N GLU A 631 -16.80 -48.91 -2.28
CA GLU A 631 -16.59 -47.70 -3.07
C GLU A 631 -15.26 -47.75 -3.80
N TRP A 632 -15.30 -47.52 -5.11
CA TRP A 632 -14.07 -47.33 -5.88
C TRP A 632 -13.32 -46.07 -5.43
N VAL A 633 -12.01 -46.20 -5.33
CA VAL A 633 -11.09 -45.11 -4.98
C VAL A 633 -10.16 -44.85 -6.16
N ASP A 634 -9.97 -43.58 -6.53
CA ASP A 634 -9.01 -43.16 -7.57
C ASP A 634 -7.67 -42.71 -6.96
N GLY A 635 -6.67 -42.49 -7.82
CA GLY A 635 -5.34 -42.08 -7.41
C GLY A 635 -4.47 -43.23 -6.90
N VAL A 636 -4.89 -44.49 -7.08
CA VAL A 636 -4.10 -45.67 -6.72
C VAL A 636 -4.28 -46.80 -7.74
N ILE A 637 -3.16 -47.39 -8.18
CA ILE A 637 -3.11 -48.59 -9.02
C ILE A 637 -2.27 -49.62 -8.30
N ILE A 638 -2.77 -50.87 -8.25
CA ILE A 638 -2.14 -51.94 -7.50
C ILE A 638 -1.68 -53.04 -8.47
N ASN A 639 -0.38 -53.33 -8.46
CA ASN A 639 0.25 -54.36 -9.28
C ASN A 639 1.07 -55.28 -8.40
N ASN A 640 0.69 -56.57 -8.32
CA ASN A 640 1.38 -57.54 -7.47
C ASN A 640 1.61 -57.01 -6.04
N ARG A 641 0.54 -56.45 -5.45
CA ARG A 641 0.55 -55.85 -4.10
C ARG A 641 1.43 -54.61 -3.93
N VAL A 642 1.98 -54.05 -5.01
CA VAL A 642 2.65 -52.74 -5.02
C VAL A 642 1.63 -51.68 -5.35
N TRP A 643 1.37 -50.80 -4.39
CA TRP A 643 0.41 -49.70 -4.51
C TRP A 643 1.15 -48.48 -5.06
N THR A 644 0.89 -48.13 -6.31
CA THR A 644 1.36 -46.89 -6.92
C THR A 644 0.32 -45.81 -6.66
N ILE A 645 0.66 -44.89 -5.77
CA ILE A 645 -0.23 -43.85 -5.26
C ILE A 645 0.16 -42.51 -5.89
N LYS A 646 -0.82 -41.84 -6.49
CA LYS A 646 -0.68 -40.51 -7.08
C LYS A 646 -1.31 -39.47 -6.16
N ASN A 647 -0.51 -38.49 -5.76
CA ASN A 647 -0.97 -37.32 -5.00
C ASN A 647 -1.72 -36.32 -5.89
N PRO A 648 -2.55 -35.44 -5.31
CA PRO A 648 -3.22 -34.38 -6.07
C PRO A 648 -2.25 -33.45 -6.82
N ASP A 649 -1.06 -33.20 -6.29
CA ASP A 649 -0.01 -32.40 -6.95
C ASP A 649 0.67 -33.11 -8.14
N GLY A 650 0.27 -34.34 -8.44
CA GLY A 650 0.80 -35.17 -9.52
C GLY A 650 2.01 -36.01 -9.14
N THR A 651 2.62 -35.80 -7.97
CA THR A 651 3.72 -36.65 -7.48
C THR A 651 3.24 -38.07 -7.20
N GLN A 652 4.14 -39.04 -7.28
CA GLN A 652 3.82 -40.45 -7.08
C GLN A 652 4.76 -41.11 -6.08
N ARG A 653 4.24 -42.11 -5.36
CA ARG A 653 5.01 -43.01 -4.51
C ARG A 653 4.52 -44.44 -4.64
N THR A 654 5.38 -45.40 -4.32
CA THR A 654 5.04 -46.82 -4.28
C THR A 654 5.17 -47.36 -2.87
N VAL A 655 4.21 -48.18 -2.44
CA VAL A 655 4.24 -48.86 -1.15
C VAL A 655 3.94 -50.35 -1.36
N GLN A 656 4.78 -51.21 -0.79
CA GLN A 656 4.57 -52.66 -0.82
C GLN A 656 3.59 -53.06 0.28
N ALA A 657 2.47 -53.67 -0.08
CA ALA A 657 1.50 -54.20 0.88
C ALA A 657 1.82 -55.65 1.31
N GLY A 658 1.21 -56.06 2.41
CA GLY A 658 1.27 -57.44 2.92
C GLY A 658 0.67 -58.47 1.96
N THR A 659 1.04 -59.74 2.16
CA THR A 659 0.76 -60.84 1.23
C THR A 659 -0.44 -61.70 1.60
N THR A 660 -1.10 -61.41 2.72
CA THR A 660 -2.17 -62.23 3.30
C THR A 660 -3.41 -61.40 3.58
N ASP A 661 -4.58 -61.99 3.36
CA ASP A 661 -5.87 -61.41 3.73
C ASP A 661 -6.09 -61.53 5.24
N GLY A 662 -6.66 -60.53 5.89
CA GLY A 662 -6.91 -60.58 7.32
C GLY A 662 -7.26 -59.25 7.97
N TRP A 663 -7.53 -59.30 9.27
CA TRP A 663 -7.73 -58.12 10.12
C TRP A 663 -6.42 -57.38 10.31
N ILE A 664 -6.42 -56.08 10.00
CA ILE A 664 -5.22 -55.26 9.90
C ILE A 664 -4.59 -55.07 11.29
N THR A 665 -3.31 -55.40 11.40
CA THR A 665 -2.48 -55.15 12.61
C THR A 665 -1.50 -54.00 12.40
N ASP A 666 -1.07 -53.76 11.15
CA ASP A 666 -0.11 -52.71 10.81
C ASP A 666 -0.41 -52.04 9.45
N LEU A 667 -0.13 -50.74 9.38
CA LEU A 667 -0.27 -49.90 8.19
C LEU A 667 1.05 -49.20 7.86
N ALA A 668 1.29 -48.88 6.59
CA ALA A 668 2.48 -48.13 6.17
C ALA A 668 2.69 -46.81 6.95
N ALA A 669 1.61 -46.10 7.28
CA ALA A 669 1.64 -44.89 8.11
C ALA A 669 2.17 -45.10 9.54
N MET A 670 2.06 -46.31 10.09
CA MET A 670 2.58 -46.66 11.43
C MET A 670 4.09 -46.99 11.41
N GLY A 671 4.65 -47.20 10.23
CA GLY A 671 6.07 -47.46 10.00
C GLY A 671 6.86 -46.20 9.64
N ALA A 672 7.69 -46.31 8.61
CA ALA A 672 8.57 -45.23 8.16
C ALA A 672 7.91 -44.26 7.15
N SER A 673 6.66 -44.49 6.73
CA SER A 673 6.00 -43.59 5.78
C SER A 673 5.72 -42.23 6.40
N ASP A 674 6.07 -41.16 5.67
CA ASP A 674 5.68 -39.79 6.03
C ASP A 674 4.23 -39.46 5.66
N PHE A 675 3.53 -40.39 4.99
CA PHE A 675 2.17 -40.19 4.50
C PHE A 675 1.16 -40.99 5.31
N MET A 676 -0.10 -40.54 5.32
CA MET A 676 -1.24 -41.23 5.96
C MET A 676 -1.67 -42.52 5.24
N ASP A 677 -0.73 -43.23 4.61
CA ASP A 677 -1.00 -44.38 3.77
C ASP A 677 -1.68 -45.53 4.54
N ILE A 678 -2.95 -45.77 4.22
CA ILE A 678 -3.71 -46.96 4.65
C ILE A 678 -3.37 -48.13 3.71
N VAL A 679 -2.09 -48.47 3.66
CA VAL A 679 -1.61 -49.69 2.98
C VAL A 679 -1.33 -50.73 4.06
N PRO A 680 -2.10 -51.82 4.14
CA PRO A 680 -1.86 -52.87 5.13
C PRO A 680 -0.53 -53.57 4.92
N LEU A 681 0.29 -53.62 5.97
CA LEU A 681 1.59 -54.31 5.96
C LEU A 681 1.51 -55.67 6.66
N ALA A 682 0.70 -55.78 7.71
CA ALA A 682 0.50 -56.99 8.47
C ALA A 682 -0.97 -57.17 8.87
N VAL A 683 -1.35 -58.43 9.05
CA VAL A 683 -2.68 -58.86 9.48
C VAL A 683 -2.58 -59.89 10.61
N GLY A 684 -3.69 -60.16 11.28
CA GLY A 684 -3.77 -61.15 12.38
C GLY A 684 -4.61 -60.71 13.58
N GLY A 685 -5.31 -59.57 13.50
CA GLY A 685 -6.20 -59.08 14.55
C GLY A 685 -7.62 -59.68 14.48
N SER A 686 -8.59 -58.89 14.92
CA SER A 686 -10.03 -59.18 14.95
C SER A 686 -10.85 -57.91 14.76
N GLU A 687 -12.18 -58.02 14.72
CA GLU A 687 -13.16 -56.92 14.74
C GLU A 687 -13.11 -56.02 15.99
N THR A 688 -12.30 -56.40 16.99
CA THR A 688 -12.12 -55.68 18.25
C THR A 688 -10.67 -55.37 18.59
N THR A 689 -9.71 -55.67 17.71
CA THR A 689 -8.27 -55.45 17.97
C THR A 689 -7.57 -54.70 16.85
N HIS A 690 -6.51 -53.98 17.20
CA HIS A 690 -5.68 -53.16 16.33
C HIS A 690 -6.50 -52.13 15.54
N PHE A 691 -6.66 -52.32 14.23
CA PHE A 691 -7.45 -51.42 13.39
C PHE A 691 -8.93 -51.82 13.28
N ALA A 692 -9.28 -53.03 13.71
CA ALA A 692 -10.64 -53.58 13.66
C ALA A 692 -11.28 -53.65 12.27
N ASP A 693 -10.49 -53.49 11.21
CA ASP A 693 -10.93 -53.49 9.81
C ASP A 693 -10.13 -54.54 9.00
N TYR A 694 -10.70 -55.03 7.91
CA TYR A 694 -10.13 -56.13 7.13
C TYR A 694 -9.46 -55.69 5.83
N TYR A 695 -8.41 -56.42 5.46
CA TYR A 695 -7.67 -56.29 4.21
C TYR A 695 -7.88 -57.51 3.31
N TYR A 696 -8.34 -57.28 2.08
CA TYR A 696 -8.37 -58.28 1.02
C TYR A 696 -7.35 -57.95 -0.06
N GLN A 697 -6.59 -58.94 -0.54
CA GLN A 697 -5.58 -58.71 -1.56
C GLN A 697 -5.45 -59.82 -2.61
N ASN A 698 -4.72 -59.49 -3.67
CA ASN A 698 -4.34 -60.42 -4.72
C ASN A 698 -2.98 -60.03 -5.32
N ALA A 699 -2.27 -61.00 -5.90
CA ALA A 699 -1.01 -60.82 -6.62
C ALA A 699 -1.19 -60.32 -8.07
N ASN A 700 -2.43 -60.18 -8.55
CA ASN A 700 -2.72 -59.74 -9.90
C ASN A 700 -2.27 -58.30 -10.17
N ASN A 701 -2.22 -57.94 -11.46
CA ASN A 701 -1.90 -56.60 -11.94
C ASN A 701 -3.16 -55.84 -12.40
N GLY A 702 -3.11 -54.51 -12.37
CA GLY A 702 -4.20 -53.63 -12.78
C GLY A 702 -5.37 -53.61 -11.80
N LEU A 703 -5.11 -53.88 -10.53
CA LEU A 703 -6.12 -53.87 -9.48
C LEU A 703 -6.39 -52.42 -9.03
N ALA A 704 -7.64 -52.16 -8.67
CA ALA A 704 -8.09 -50.89 -8.13
C ALA A 704 -8.53 -51.09 -6.67
N LEU A 705 -8.48 -50.02 -5.89
CA LEU A 705 -8.84 -50.06 -4.49
C LEU A 705 -10.36 -49.89 -4.30
N LEU A 706 -10.93 -50.73 -3.44
CA LEU A 706 -12.26 -50.59 -2.88
C LEU A 706 -12.17 -50.28 -1.37
N ARG A 707 -12.89 -49.25 -0.93
CA ARG A 707 -13.08 -48.90 0.49
C ARG A 707 -14.48 -49.30 0.99
N SER A 708 -14.80 -48.95 2.23
CA SER A 708 -16.15 -48.99 2.83
C SER A 708 -16.78 -50.37 3.04
N ASN A 709 -16.29 -51.49 2.51
CA ASN A 709 -16.95 -52.81 2.66
C ASN A 709 -18.39 -52.89 2.05
N ASN A 710 -18.83 -54.09 1.67
CA ASN A 710 -20.07 -54.27 0.89
C ASN A 710 -21.33 -54.57 1.72
N SER A 711 -21.28 -54.53 3.04
CA SER A 711 -22.47 -54.77 3.87
C SER A 711 -22.20 -54.27 5.28
N SER A 712 -23.22 -54.32 6.14
CA SER A 712 -23.10 -54.18 7.60
C SER A 712 -22.37 -55.38 8.26
N ASN A 713 -21.17 -55.70 7.80
CA ASN A 713 -20.36 -56.78 8.35
C ASN A 713 -19.33 -56.22 9.35
N PRO A 714 -18.90 -57.03 10.33
CA PRO A 714 -17.91 -56.60 11.32
C PRO A 714 -16.54 -56.24 10.71
N ASN A 715 -16.29 -56.65 9.47
CA ASN A 715 -15.00 -56.49 8.80
C ASN A 715 -14.78 -55.15 8.10
N GLY A 716 -15.79 -54.29 8.01
CA GLY A 716 -15.65 -52.96 7.42
C GLY A 716 -15.19 -51.89 8.41
N GLY A 717 -15.02 -50.67 7.91
CA GLY A 717 -14.61 -49.52 8.71
C GLY A 717 -13.84 -48.51 7.86
N VAL A 718 -13.27 -47.50 8.51
CA VAL A 718 -12.60 -46.38 7.82
C VAL A 718 -11.23 -46.75 7.22
N SER A 719 -10.61 -47.84 7.69
CA SER A 719 -9.37 -48.44 7.15
C SER A 719 -9.58 -49.74 6.36
N TYR A 720 -10.83 -50.15 6.14
CA TYR A 720 -11.12 -51.28 5.26
C TYR A 720 -10.56 -51.06 3.86
N THR A 721 -9.82 -52.05 3.36
CA THR A 721 -9.23 -52.02 2.03
C THR A 721 -9.42 -53.34 1.30
N ASN A 722 -9.94 -53.29 0.09
CA ASN A 722 -10.04 -54.44 -0.80
C ASN A 722 -9.33 -54.16 -2.11
N ALA A 723 -8.18 -54.82 -2.26
CA ALA A 723 -7.25 -54.75 -3.37
C ALA A 723 -7.19 -56.07 -4.15
N ASN A 724 -8.33 -56.74 -4.32
CA ASN A 724 -8.43 -58.02 -5.04
C ASN A 724 -9.07 -57.87 -6.45
N ILE A 725 -9.53 -56.66 -6.81
CA ILE A 725 -10.44 -56.48 -7.93
C ILE A 725 -9.86 -55.57 -9.02
N GLY A 726 -9.89 -56.01 -10.28
CA GLY A 726 -9.51 -55.20 -11.43
C GLY A 726 -10.49 -54.05 -11.73
N SER A 727 -9.97 -52.91 -12.19
CA SER A 727 -10.72 -51.65 -12.42
C SER A 727 -11.85 -51.75 -13.45
N ARG A 728 -11.73 -52.69 -14.41
CA ARG A 728 -12.71 -52.94 -15.48
C ARG A 728 -13.84 -53.90 -15.08
N LEU A 729 -13.77 -54.54 -13.91
CA LEU A 729 -14.70 -55.60 -13.50
C LEU A 729 -15.94 -55.06 -12.79
N THR A 730 -17.12 -55.33 -13.35
CA THR A 730 -18.41 -55.16 -12.68
C THR A 730 -18.71 -56.37 -11.79
N PHE A 731 -19.32 -56.16 -10.62
CA PHE A 731 -19.80 -57.25 -9.75
C PHE A 731 -21.23 -56.97 -9.33
N SER A 732 -22.06 -58.01 -9.32
CA SER A 732 -23.49 -57.92 -9.05
C SER A 732 -23.76 -57.21 -7.71
N LYS A 733 -24.36 -56.01 -7.81
CA LYS A 733 -24.96 -55.20 -6.73
C LYS A 733 -24.06 -54.76 -5.55
N ARG A 734 -22.74 -55.00 -5.57
CA ARG A 734 -21.87 -54.76 -4.39
C ARG A 734 -21.03 -53.49 -4.42
N LYS A 735 -20.91 -52.83 -5.57
CA LYS A 735 -19.92 -51.77 -5.82
C LYS A 735 -20.58 -50.49 -6.31
N THR A 736 -20.24 -49.38 -5.67
CA THR A 736 -20.57 -48.01 -6.03
C THR A 736 -19.32 -47.15 -5.85
N MET A 737 -19.47 -45.85 -5.64
CA MET A 737 -18.42 -44.88 -5.30
C MET A 737 -19.10 -43.58 -4.85
N ARG A 738 -18.35 -42.48 -4.67
CA ARG A 738 -18.91 -41.14 -4.46
C ARG A 738 -18.22 -40.08 -5.30
N LEU A 739 -18.98 -39.06 -5.66
CA LEU A 739 -18.50 -37.91 -6.39
C LEU A 739 -17.41 -37.17 -5.60
N LEU A 740 -16.42 -36.64 -6.30
CA LEU A 740 -15.37 -35.75 -5.79
C LEU A 740 -15.39 -34.46 -6.60
N MET A 741 -14.99 -33.35 -5.97
CA MET A 741 -14.56 -32.16 -6.69
C MET A 741 -13.28 -31.53 -6.09
N ARG A 742 -12.30 -31.22 -6.95
CA ARG A 742 -11.02 -30.53 -6.63
C ARG A 742 -10.71 -29.44 -7.66
N ASP A 743 -9.75 -28.57 -7.33
CA ASP A 743 -9.14 -27.59 -8.24
C ASP A 743 -10.13 -26.64 -8.94
N VAL A 744 -11.23 -26.32 -8.25
CA VAL A 744 -12.26 -25.39 -8.71
C VAL A 744 -12.22 -24.11 -7.87
N SER A 745 -12.39 -22.95 -8.52
CA SER A 745 -12.60 -21.70 -7.78
C SER A 745 -13.92 -21.75 -7.02
N LEU A 746 -13.85 -21.79 -5.69
CA LEU A 746 -15.02 -21.78 -4.80
C LEU A 746 -15.34 -20.34 -4.40
N THR A 747 -16.56 -19.89 -4.70
CA THR A 747 -17.08 -18.60 -4.23
C THR A 747 -18.24 -18.80 -3.27
N SER A 748 -18.13 -18.26 -2.05
CA SER A 748 -19.24 -18.18 -1.08
C SER A 748 -20.04 -16.88 -1.31
N PRO A 749 -21.38 -16.93 -1.41
CA PRO A 749 -22.23 -15.74 -1.51
C PRO A 749 -22.30 -14.88 -0.24
N GLN A 750 -21.86 -15.39 0.92
CA GLN A 750 -21.90 -14.65 2.19
C GLN A 750 -20.49 -14.42 2.74
N GLY A 751 -20.14 -13.15 2.92
CA GLY A 751 -18.80 -12.62 3.16
C GLY A 751 -18.17 -12.90 4.53
N ASN A 752 -18.52 -13.99 5.23
CA ASN A 752 -17.91 -14.34 6.52
C ASN A 752 -17.49 -15.82 6.57
N ALA A 753 -16.41 -16.15 5.83
CA ALA A 753 -15.39 -17.16 6.19
C ALA A 753 -14.41 -17.31 5.00
N PRO A 754 -13.08 -17.39 5.23
CA PRO A 754 -12.09 -17.32 4.17
C PRO A 754 -12.14 -18.60 3.31
N CYS A 755 -12.58 -18.44 2.07
CA CYS A 755 -12.35 -19.41 1.00
C CYS A 755 -11.03 -19.03 0.33
N LEU A 756 -10.22 -20.04 0.03
CA LEU A 756 -8.82 -19.96 -0.35
C LEU A 756 -8.52 -19.04 -1.55
N THR A 757 -7.35 -18.40 -1.44
CA THR A 757 -6.57 -17.64 -2.43
C THR A 757 -6.96 -16.19 -2.70
N GLY A 758 -5.99 -15.30 -2.41
CA GLY A 758 -6.10 -13.88 -2.62
C GLY A 758 -6.22 -13.53 -4.11
N LYS A 759 -7.36 -12.95 -4.46
CA LYS A 759 -7.50 -11.86 -5.43
C LYS A 759 -8.88 -11.24 -5.21
N LYS A 760 -8.90 -9.94 -4.91
CA LYS A 760 -10.13 -9.12 -4.85
C LYS A 760 -10.95 -9.36 -6.14
N GLN A 761 -12.21 -9.77 -6.01
CA GLN A 761 -13.19 -9.61 -7.09
C GLN A 761 -14.50 -9.05 -6.54
N THR A 762 -14.94 -8.01 -7.24
CA THR A 762 -16.15 -7.20 -7.05
C THR A 762 -17.41 -8.05 -7.17
N ILE A 763 -18.34 -7.89 -6.23
CA ILE A 763 -19.62 -8.59 -6.18
C ILE A 763 -20.60 -7.93 -7.16
N LYS A 764 -21.07 -8.69 -8.16
CA LYS A 764 -22.38 -8.45 -8.78
C LYS A 764 -23.37 -9.41 -8.14
N HIS A 765 -24.43 -8.87 -7.54
CA HIS A 765 -25.56 -9.63 -7.07
C HIS A 765 -26.21 -10.34 -8.26
N SER A 766 -26.25 -11.67 -8.22
CA SER A 766 -27.25 -12.44 -8.94
C SER A 766 -27.95 -13.34 -7.93
N VAL A 767 -29.26 -13.29 -7.99
CA VAL A 767 -30.24 -13.97 -7.13
C VAL A 767 -30.03 -15.49 -7.27
N TRP A 768 -30.11 -16.21 -6.14
CA TRP A 768 -30.26 -17.67 -6.10
C TRP A 768 -31.67 -18.07 -6.47
#